data_AF-A0A803P208-F1
#
_entry.id   AF-A0A803P208-F1
#
_cell.length_a   1.000
_cell.length_b   1.000
_cell.length_c   1.000
_cell.angle_alpha   90.00
_cell.angle_beta   90.00
_cell.angle_gamma   90.00
#
_symmetry.space_group_name_H-M   'P 1'
#
loop_
_entity.id
_entity.type
_entity.pdbx_description
1 polymer ?
#
loop_
_entity_poly.entity_id
_entity_poly.type
_entity_poly.pdbx_seq_one_letter_code
_entity_poly.pdbx_strand_id
1 'polypeptide(L)'
;MKNFSMKGGEATTSPQRLLNLVPLPTTIRIHEDAALFSGIKICRGAPSFSHLLFAVDSMVFVPVTSQSSEAINRILHLYFQASGQSVNRDKSSILFSPNTSPDTQSQFRSSLLLNGEGFISKYLGVPHCIGRVKNSIFHYLIQKVSSKLNVWNEKLFSRAGKETLIKSVIQAIPSFAMSCFRIPKSTCASIQSLTAKFWWGSNTNHRKIHWKSWSAISASKFFGGLGFRSLTSHNQALLAKQAWRIWSNPDSLLHSLLKARYFKSTDFLQAPTGHNPSFTWRSLQWGSQLLKKGLIWKICTGSNIPISASNWIPQISHPTLLHPIDPSLATVSFFVNQDRSWNTEKLYHFLPSFQAKAVLTIPLDLGHSDSLIWGFHHSGILTVKSAYHLAQSIVTNSSPSSSIPSPFKDWWKFLWTLKIPPKIKLFTWKAFKLLLPCALNLFHKHAIPSACCFHCGGSNESVSHALLHCPRVKTIWHQSNFKQFFADNHRLDIRDFYLHSLESIPKDQLPVLIGIIWQIWNTRNAHLFQRQNLCTNVQDYVSNFLQDYQEAQIHSSVYTVSKSPSLQPSALQRLALGASSPIFAEAQALAAGLQWCLSSNLTPEYIFSNCLNLVSKVKGNWHDHSPLSTLVHQIRTFLSRFPETSLLHVSRQHNDKATLAKQARV
;
A
#
# COMPACT_ATOMS: atom_id res chain seq x y z
N MET A 1 39.83 24.03 -3.38
CA MET A 1 39.04 24.31 -2.16
C MET A 1 37.82 25.15 -2.52
N LYS A 2 36.70 24.95 -1.80
CA LYS A 2 35.36 25.58 -1.91
C LYS A 2 34.34 24.94 -2.87
N ASN A 3 33.60 23.99 -2.29
CA ASN A 3 32.14 23.90 -2.22
C ASN A 3 31.29 24.44 -3.38
N PHE A 4 30.57 23.55 -4.05
CA PHE A 4 29.15 23.77 -4.30
C PHE A 4 28.32 22.53 -3.96
N SER A 5 27.48 22.71 -2.94
CA SER A 5 26.37 21.87 -2.55
C SER A 5 25.15 22.29 -3.38
N MET A 6 24.45 21.33 -4.00
CA MET A 6 23.04 21.51 -4.32
C MET A 6 22.23 20.40 -3.67
N LYS A 7 21.43 20.87 -2.71
CA LYS A 7 20.46 20.14 -1.90
C LYS A 7 19.42 19.46 -2.80
N GLY A 8 19.13 18.21 -2.46
CA GLY A 8 17.96 17.51 -2.96
C GLY A 8 16.68 18.15 -2.44
N GLY A 9 15.70 18.30 -3.34
CA GLY A 9 14.36 18.69 -2.98
C GLY A 9 13.63 19.40 -4.11
N GLU A 10 13.28 18.69 -5.18
CA GLU A 10 12.14 19.06 -6.02
C GLU A 10 11.57 17.84 -6.73
N ALA A 11 10.29 17.59 -6.48
CA ALA A 11 9.51 16.47 -6.97
C ALA A 11 8.78 16.87 -8.25
N THR A 12 9.49 16.95 -9.37
CA THR A 12 8.91 17.10 -10.72
C THR A 12 9.89 16.59 -11.79
N THR A 13 10.46 15.40 -11.64
CA THR A 13 11.26 14.80 -12.74
C THR A 13 11.05 13.29 -12.87
N SER A 14 9.98 12.93 -13.57
CA SER A 14 9.89 11.72 -14.41
C SER A 14 8.74 11.95 -15.39
N PRO A 15 8.83 11.70 -16.72
CA PRO A 15 9.77 10.81 -17.44
C PRO A 15 10.21 11.36 -18.83
N GLN A 16 11.40 11.97 -18.97
CA GLN A 16 11.86 12.45 -20.30
C GLN A 16 13.33 12.18 -20.63
N ARG A 17 13.97 11.17 -20.03
CA ARG A 17 15.32 10.73 -20.45
C ARG A 17 15.41 9.21 -20.55
N LEU A 18 14.65 8.64 -21.48
CA LEU A 18 14.87 7.29 -22.00
C LEU A 18 15.33 7.44 -23.46
N LEU A 19 16.61 7.75 -23.63
CA LEU A 19 17.31 7.56 -24.91
C LEU A 19 17.67 6.06 -24.97
N ASN A 20 16.79 5.27 -25.57
CA ASN A 20 17.01 3.84 -25.84
C ASN A 20 17.50 3.69 -27.28
N LEU A 21 18.80 3.85 -27.48
CA LEU A 21 19.50 3.12 -28.55
C LEU A 21 20.01 1.85 -27.89
N VAL A 22 19.36 0.72 -28.24
CA VAL A 22 19.45 -0.60 -27.61
C VAL A 22 19.23 -0.60 -26.09
N PRO A 23 18.02 -0.97 -25.61
CA PRO A 23 17.78 -1.15 -24.18
C PRO A 23 18.80 -2.12 -23.59
N LEU A 24 19.44 -1.78 -22.45
CA LEU A 24 20.33 -2.67 -21.70
C LEU A 24 19.83 -4.13 -21.59
N PRO A 25 18.52 -4.41 -21.33
CA PRO A 25 18.02 -5.79 -21.33
C PRO A 25 18.21 -6.53 -22.67
N THR A 26 18.09 -5.83 -23.79
CA THR A 26 18.27 -6.39 -25.14
C THR A 26 19.74 -6.73 -25.38
N THR A 27 20.67 -5.84 -25.02
CA THR A 27 22.12 -6.12 -25.13
C THR A 27 22.53 -7.32 -24.29
N ILE A 28 22.04 -7.41 -23.05
CA ILE A 28 22.31 -8.55 -22.16
C ILE A 28 21.79 -9.85 -22.79
N ARG A 29 20.60 -9.84 -23.40
CA ARG A 29 20.03 -11.02 -24.08
C ARG A 29 20.82 -11.44 -25.31
N ILE A 30 21.24 -10.50 -26.16
CA ILE A 30 22.05 -10.83 -27.35
C ILE A 30 23.34 -11.56 -26.94
N HIS A 31 24.00 -11.09 -25.88
CA HIS A 31 25.20 -11.74 -25.36
C HIS A 31 24.91 -13.09 -24.68
N GLU A 32 23.73 -13.27 -24.08
CA GLU A 32 23.27 -14.56 -23.51
C GLU A 32 22.93 -15.57 -24.62
N ASP A 33 22.22 -15.15 -25.66
CA ASP A 33 21.84 -15.97 -26.83
C ASP A 33 23.06 -16.37 -27.66
N ALA A 34 24.08 -15.49 -27.72
CA ALA A 34 25.38 -15.80 -28.33
C ALA A 34 26.28 -16.68 -27.45
N ALA A 35 25.78 -17.20 -26.31
CA ALA A 35 26.52 -18.02 -25.35
C ALA A 35 27.82 -17.39 -24.82
N LEU A 36 27.93 -16.05 -24.84
CA LEU A 36 29.11 -15.33 -24.34
C LEU A 36 29.16 -15.31 -22.82
N PHE A 37 28.01 -15.47 -22.17
CA PHE A 37 27.91 -15.84 -20.76
C PHE A 37 26.56 -16.52 -20.52
N SER A 38 26.43 -17.26 -19.42
CA SER A 38 25.17 -17.90 -19.05
C SER A 38 24.58 -17.29 -17.78
N GLY A 39 23.25 -17.23 -17.71
CA GLY A 39 22.55 -16.90 -16.46
C GLY A 39 22.72 -17.98 -15.38
N ILE A 40 22.31 -17.66 -14.16
CA ILE A 40 22.41 -18.58 -13.02
C ILE A 40 21.10 -19.38 -12.86
N LYS A 41 21.23 -20.68 -12.58
CA LYS A 41 20.11 -21.54 -12.15
C LYS A 41 20.16 -21.73 -10.64
N ILE A 42 19.08 -21.38 -9.94
CA ILE A 42 18.99 -21.54 -8.47
C ILE A 42 18.95 -23.01 -8.05
N CYS A 43 18.31 -23.87 -8.83
CA CYS A 43 18.22 -25.30 -8.56
C CYS A 43 17.93 -26.09 -9.85
N ARG A 44 18.08 -27.42 -9.81
CA ARG A 44 17.74 -28.30 -10.94
C ARG A 44 16.27 -28.15 -11.31
N GLY A 45 15.99 -27.86 -12.58
CA GLY A 45 14.64 -27.63 -13.11
C GLY A 45 14.13 -26.18 -13.02
N ALA A 46 14.89 -25.26 -12.42
CA ALA A 46 14.55 -23.85 -12.43
C ALA A 46 14.97 -23.18 -13.76
N PRO A 47 14.21 -22.18 -14.26
CA PRO A 47 14.66 -21.36 -15.37
C PRO A 47 15.96 -20.63 -15.01
N SER A 48 16.83 -20.48 -16.01
CA SER A 48 18.00 -19.61 -15.90
C SER A 48 17.55 -18.14 -15.90
N PHE A 49 18.25 -17.30 -15.15
CA PHE A 49 18.10 -15.85 -15.27
C PHE A 49 19.47 -15.16 -15.14
N SER A 50 19.67 -14.17 -15.98
CA SER A 50 20.92 -13.41 -16.12
C SER A 50 20.84 -12.01 -15.51
N HIS A 51 19.65 -11.44 -15.35
CA HIS A 51 19.49 -10.06 -14.88
C HIS A 51 18.15 -9.80 -14.20
N LEU A 52 18.16 -8.84 -13.26
CA LEU A 52 16.98 -8.21 -12.68
C LEU A 52 17.17 -6.69 -12.75
N LEU A 53 16.31 -6.01 -13.51
CA LEU A 53 16.47 -4.58 -13.79
C LEU A 53 15.35 -3.78 -13.14
N PHE A 54 15.69 -2.71 -12.42
CA PHE A 54 14.73 -1.75 -11.91
C PHE A 54 15.22 -0.31 -12.07
N ALA A 55 14.71 0.39 -13.08
CA ALA A 55 15.15 1.74 -13.41
C ALA A 55 16.69 1.79 -13.53
N VAL A 56 17.37 2.48 -12.61
CA VAL A 56 18.84 2.59 -12.59
C VAL A 56 19.50 1.48 -11.75
N ASP A 57 18.75 0.82 -10.87
CA ASP A 57 19.24 -0.23 -9.98
C ASP A 57 19.16 -1.60 -10.67
N SER A 58 20.28 -2.02 -11.25
CA SER A 58 20.38 -3.26 -12.04
C SER A 58 21.20 -4.32 -11.31
N MET A 59 20.71 -5.56 -11.32
CA MET A 59 21.44 -6.75 -10.86
C MET A 59 21.72 -7.66 -12.03
N VAL A 60 22.96 -8.14 -12.12
CA VAL A 60 23.42 -9.06 -13.15
C VAL A 60 23.95 -10.32 -12.46
N PHE A 61 23.59 -11.48 -12.98
CA PHE A 61 23.85 -12.81 -12.44
C PHE A 61 24.63 -13.61 -13.47
N VAL A 62 25.89 -13.91 -13.15
CA VAL A 62 26.83 -14.57 -14.06
C VAL A 62 27.71 -15.57 -13.31
N PRO A 63 28.21 -16.63 -13.98
CA PRO A 63 29.29 -17.42 -13.45
C PRO A 63 30.57 -16.58 -13.37
N VAL A 64 31.44 -16.90 -12.41
CA VAL A 64 32.71 -16.18 -12.21
C VAL A 64 33.74 -16.77 -13.18
N THR A 65 33.77 -16.26 -14.41
CA THR A 65 34.73 -16.66 -15.46
C THR A 65 35.28 -15.45 -16.20
N SER A 66 36.48 -15.55 -16.77
CA SER A 66 37.09 -14.45 -17.56
C SER A 66 36.18 -14.01 -18.72
N GLN A 67 35.59 -14.98 -19.42
CA GLN A 67 34.63 -14.76 -20.50
C GLN A 67 33.42 -13.94 -20.04
N SER A 68 32.90 -14.21 -18.83
CA SER A 68 31.74 -13.48 -18.29
C SER A 68 32.09 -12.03 -17.96
N SER A 69 33.27 -11.76 -17.40
CA SER A 69 33.72 -10.38 -17.14
C SER A 69 33.92 -9.59 -18.43
N GLU A 70 34.49 -10.21 -19.47
CA GLU A 70 34.69 -9.57 -20.77
C GLU A 70 33.35 -9.28 -21.46
N ALA A 71 32.41 -10.22 -21.42
CA ALA A 71 31.06 -10.03 -21.94
C ALA A 71 30.35 -8.86 -21.23
N ILE A 72 30.45 -8.75 -19.90
CA ILE A 72 29.87 -7.64 -19.14
C ILE A 72 30.51 -6.31 -19.54
N ASN A 73 31.84 -6.23 -19.62
CA ASN A 73 32.52 -5.01 -20.05
C ASN A 73 32.09 -4.58 -21.46
N ARG A 74 31.93 -5.55 -22.38
CA ARG A 74 31.43 -5.29 -23.74
C ARG A 74 29.99 -4.80 -23.73
N ILE A 75 29.10 -5.41 -22.93
CA ILE A 75 27.71 -4.94 -22.76
C ILE A 75 27.68 -3.51 -22.24
N LEU A 76 28.46 -3.20 -21.20
CA LEU A 76 28.51 -1.86 -20.60
C LEU A 76 29.09 -0.83 -21.55
N HIS A 77 30.10 -1.20 -22.34
CA HIS A 77 30.69 -0.34 -23.35
C HIS A 77 29.71 -0.04 -24.49
N LEU A 78 29.03 -1.06 -25.02
CA LEU A 78 27.99 -0.89 -26.05
C LEU A 78 26.84 -0.02 -25.53
N TYR A 79 26.41 -0.25 -24.27
CA TYR A 79 25.39 0.58 -23.64
C TYR A 79 25.85 2.03 -23.47
N PHE A 80 27.11 2.26 -23.08
CA PHE A 80 27.69 3.60 -22.99
C PHE A 80 27.75 4.29 -24.36
N GLN A 81 28.21 3.59 -25.39
CA GLN A 81 28.28 4.12 -26.75
C GLN A 81 26.89 4.51 -27.27
N ALA A 82 25.87 3.69 -27.01
CA ALA A 82 24.52 3.93 -27.52
C ALA A 82 23.72 4.96 -26.70
N SER A 83 23.88 5.00 -25.38
CA SER A 83 23.07 5.85 -24.48
C SER A 83 23.79 7.10 -23.94
N GLY A 84 25.13 7.14 -24.06
CA GLY A 84 25.98 8.13 -23.38
C GLY A 84 26.05 7.96 -21.85
N GLN A 85 25.45 6.91 -21.28
CA GLN A 85 25.41 6.68 -19.83
C GLN A 85 26.50 5.70 -19.40
N SER A 86 27.27 6.08 -18.37
CA SER A 86 28.30 5.22 -17.77
C SER A 86 27.84 4.61 -16.45
N VAL A 87 28.36 3.42 -16.13
CA VAL A 87 28.12 2.77 -14.84
C VAL A 87 28.94 3.46 -13.75
N ASN A 88 28.29 3.80 -12.64
CA ASN A 88 29.00 4.30 -11.46
C ASN A 88 29.69 3.12 -10.76
N ARG A 89 31.00 2.97 -11.00
CA ARG A 89 31.80 1.86 -10.46
C ARG A 89 32.00 1.94 -8.94
N ASP A 90 31.95 3.13 -8.35
CA ASP A 90 32.06 3.33 -6.89
C ASP A 90 30.79 2.90 -6.15
N LYS A 91 29.63 3.05 -6.79
CA LYS A 91 28.33 2.59 -6.27
C LYS A 91 28.01 1.15 -6.64
N SER A 92 28.80 0.52 -7.50
CA SER A 92 28.58 -0.86 -7.94
C SER A 92 29.28 -1.81 -6.99
N SER A 93 28.67 -2.97 -6.73
CA SER A 93 29.25 -3.98 -5.84
C SER A 93 28.97 -5.38 -6.35
N ILE A 94 29.84 -6.33 -5.97
CA ILE A 94 29.70 -7.75 -6.34
C ILE A 94 29.56 -8.58 -5.08
N LEU A 95 28.64 -9.55 -5.13
CA LEU A 95 28.55 -10.65 -4.19
C LEU A 95 29.08 -11.92 -4.85
N PHE A 96 30.10 -12.53 -4.24
CA PHE A 96 30.62 -13.82 -4.68
C PHE A 96 29.95 -14.98 -3.94
N SER A 97 29.97 -16.15 -4.56
CA SER A 97 29.60 -17.40 -3.89
C SER A 97 30.61 -17.70 -2.77
N PRO A 98 30.18 -18.29 -1.65
CA PRO A 98 31.10 -18.72 -0.58
C PRO A 98 32.20 -19.67 -1.07
N ASN A 99 31.99 -20.34 -2.21
CA ASN A 99 32.91 -21.31 -2.78
C ASN A 99 33.91 -20.70 -3.79
N THR A 100 33.89 -19.38 -4.01
CA THR A 100 34.82 -18.71 -4.92
C THR A 100 36.11 -18.34 -4.17
N SER A 101 37.28 -18.75 -4.67
CA SER A 101 38.56 -18.46 -4.01
C SER A 101 38.87 -16.95 -3.98
N PRO A 102 39.59 -16.45 -2.95
CA PRO A 102 39.95 -15.03 -2.85
C PRO A 102 40.70 -14.49 -4.08
N ASP A 103 41.55 -15.33 -4.70
CA ASP A 103 42.31 -14.96 -5.90
C ASP A 103 41.39 -14.72 -7.09
N THR A 104 40.45 -15.64 -7.35
CA THR A 104 39.47 -15.50 -8.42
C THR A 104 38.54 -14.33 -8.18
N GLN A 105 38.15 -14.06 -6.92
CA GLN A 105 37.36 -12.86 -6.58
C GLN A 105 38.10 -11.57 -6.92
N SER A 106 39.40 -11.50 -6.60
CA SER A 106 40.24 -10.34 -6.85
C SER A 106 40.43 -10.13 -8.35
N GLN A 107 40.75 -11.18 -9.10
CA GLN A 107 40.87 -11.13 -10.56
C GLN A 107 39.58 -10.66 -11.23
N PHE A 108 38.42 -11.21 -10.84
CA PHE A 108 37.13 -10.84 -11.42
C PHE A 108 36.75 -9.38 -11.08
N ARG A 109 37.03 -8.90 -9.85
CA ARG A 109 36.82 -7.49 -9.50
C ARG A 109 37.69 -6.55 -10.32
N SER A 110 38.97 -6.87 -10.46
CA SER A 110 39.91 -6.06 -11.23
C SER A 110 39.49 -5.97 -12.70
N SER A 111 39.02 -7.08 -13.29
CA SER A 111 38.54 -7.09 -14.68
C SER A 111 37.34 -6.15 -14.92
N LEU A 112 36.46 -5.97 -13.94
CA LEU A 112 35.29 -5.10 -14.02
C LEU A 112 35.57 -3.66 -13.55
N LEU A 113 36.83 -3.37 -13.18
CA LEU A 113 37.31 -2.07 -12.72
C LEU A 113 36.49 -1.52 -11.53
N LEU A 114 36.04 -2.42 -10.63
CA LEU A 114 35.28 -2.03 -9.46
C LEU A 114 36.21 -1.64 -8.31
N ASN A 115 36.14 -0.36 -7.94
CA ASN A 115 36.98 0.24 -6.90
C ASN A 115 36.34 0.20 -5.51
N GLY A 116 35.06 -0.18 -5.41
CA GLY A 116 34.30 -0.17 -4.16
C GLY A 116 34.62 -1.36 -3.24
N GLU A 117 34.88 -1.08 -1.97
CA GLU A 117 34.98 -2.11 -0.94
C GLU A 117 33.59 -2.53 -0.43
N GLY A 118 33.30 -3.83 -0.51
CA GLY A 118 32.14 -4.45 0.15
C GLY A 118 30.86 -4.54 -0.68
N PHE A 119 29.98 -5.43 -0.24
CA PHE A 119 28.68 -5.68 -0.89
C PHE A 119 27.61 -4.71 -0.39
N ILE A 120 26.84 -4.11 -1.29
CA ILE A 120 25.71 -3.24 -0.93
C ILE A 120 24.70 -4.02 -0.10
N SER A 121 24.54 -3.64 1.17
CA SER A 121 23.67 -4.36 2.10
C SER A 121 22.16 -4.26 1.78
N LYS A 122 21.74 -3.36 0.89
CA LYS A 122 20.32 -3.09 0.56
C LYS A 122 20.06 -2.92 -0.93
N TYR A 123 19.04 -3.61 -1.45
CA TYR A 123 18.51 -3.39 -2.79
C TYR A 123 17.08 -2.86 -2.69
N LEU A 124 16.76 -1.80 -3.46
CA LEU A 124 15.47 -1.10 -3.42
C LEU A 124 15.04 -0.66 -2.00
N GLY A 125 16.00 -0.39 -1.13
CA GLY A 125 15.75 0.02 0.26
C GLY A 125 15.40 -1.11 1.23
N VAL A 126 15.58 -2.38 0.80
CA VAL A 126 15.36 -3.59 1.60
C VAL A 126 16.66 -4.39 1.70
N PRO A 127 17.01 -4.92 2.88
CA PRO A 127 18.26 -5.63 3.07
C PRO A 127 18.34 -6.95 2.29
N HIS A 128 19.53 -7.26 1.79
CA HIS A 128 19.84 -8.58 1.26
C HIS A 128 19.84 -9.60 2.42
N CYS A 129 18.89 -10.54 2.39
CA CYS A 129 18.79 -11.58 3.40
C CYS A 129 19.71 -12.76 3.04
N ILE A 130 21.02 -12.59 3.21
CA ILE A 130 22.01 -13.66 3.00
C ILE A 130 22.16 -14.45 4.29
N GLY A 131 21.84 -15.75 4.26
CA GLY A 131 21.97 -16.65 5.42
C GLY A 131 20.83 -16.52 6.45
N ARG A 132 21.15 -16.77 7.74
CA ARG A 132 20.18 -16.76 8.83
C ARG A 132 19.75 -15.31 9.14
N VAL A 133 18.47 -15.02 8.93
CA VAL A 133 17.89 -13.70 9.20
C VAL A 133 17.81 -13.45 10.71
N LYS A 134 18.57 -12.47 11.20
CA LYS A 134 18.50 -11.95 12.57
C LYS A 134 17.51 -10.79 12.66
N ASN A 135 16.90 -10.58 13.82
CA ASN A 135 15.99 -9.44 14.07
C ASN A 135 16.64 -8.07 13.78
N SER A 136 17.96 -7.97 13.93
CA SER A 136 18.75 -6.75 13.66
C SER A 136 18.63 -6.25 12.22
N ILE A 137 18.34 -7.13 11.26
CA ILE A 137 18.18 -6.78 9.84
C ILE A 137 17.04 -5.79 9.63
N PHE A 138 16.02 -5.79 10.49
CA PHE A 138 14.88 -4.86 10.41
C PHE A 138 15.05 -3.59 11.25
N HIS A 139 16.18 -3.42 11.96
CA HIS A 139 16.41 -2.26 12.82
C HIS A 139 16.39 -0.92 12.05
N TYR A 140 16.78 -0.93 10.77
CA TYR A 140 16.71 0.26 9.91
C TYR A 140 15.29 0.83 9.78
N LEU A 141 14.24 0.00 9.92
CA LEU A 141 12.84 0.47 9.91
C LEU A 141 12.54 1.28 11.17
N ILE A 142 13.02 0.80 12.32
CA ILE A 142 12.90 1.51 13.60
C ILE A 142 13.66 2.83 13.52
N GLN A 143 14.89 2.83 12.98
CA GLN A 143 15.68 4.04 12.78
C GLN A 143 14.99 5.06 11.86
N LYS A 144 14.43 4.62 10.73
CA LYS A 144 13.68 5.49 9.79
C LYS A 144 12.43 6.11 10.44
N VAL A 145 11.69 5.32 11.23
CA VAL A 145 10.53 5.81 11.98
C VAL A 145 10.99 6.81 13.04
N SER A 146 12.01 6.46 13.83
CA SER A 146 12.55 7.28 14.90
C SER A 146 13.05 8.63 14.38
N SER A 147 13.82 8.66 13.29
CA SER A 147 14.34 9.90 12.72
C SER A 147 13.23 10.84 12.25
N LYS A 148 12.19 10.32 11.60
CA LYS A 148 11.01 11.12 11.22
C LYS A 148 10.25 11.66 12.42
N LEU A 149 10.05 10.83 13.44
CA LEU A 149 9.35 11.24 14.66
C LEU A 149 10.13 12.28 15.46
N ASN A 150 11.46 12.22 15.49
CA ASN A 150 12.31 13.20 16.16
C ASN A 150 12.17 14.59 15.51
N VAL A 151 12.32 14.67 14.18
CA VAL A 151 12.12 15.91 13.41
C VAL A 151 10.70 16.48 13.60
N TRP A 152 9.70 15.63 13.79
CA TRP A 152 8.33 16.08 14.02
C TRP A 152 8.01 16.42 15.47
N ASN A 153 8.75 15.88 16.45
CA ASN A 153 8.58 16.27 17.85
C ASN A 153 9.02 17.71 18.09
N GLU A 154 9.94 18.23 17.27
CA GLU A 154 10.36 19.64 17.30
C GLU A 154 9.28 20.60 16.76
N LYS A 155 8.24 20.07 16.09
CA LYS A 155 7.18 20.87 15.47
C LYS A 155 5.88 20.78 16.26
N LEU A 156 5.16 21.91 16.34
CA LEU A 156 3.85 21.97 16.98
C LEU A 156 2.76 21.43 16.02
N PHE A 157 2.41 20.16 16.18
CA PHE A 157 1.31 19.54 15.44
C PHE A 157 0.04 19.45 16.27
N SER A 158 -1.09 19.81 15.66
CA SER A 158 -2.40 19.44 16.18
C SER A 158 -2.54 17.91 16.25
N ARG A 159 -3.39 17.41 17.15
CA ARG A 159 -3.61 15.95 17.26
C ARG A 159 -4.15 15.35 15.96
N ALA A 160 -5.02 16.06 15.25
CA ALA A 160 -5.49 15.65 13.92
C ALA A 160 -4.33 15.60 12.90
N GLY A 161 -3.41 16.58 12.94
CA GLY A 161 -2.20 16.56 12.11
C GLY A 161 -1.30 15.36 12.41
N LYS A 162 -1.12 15.01 13.69
CA LYS A 162 -0.38 13.80 14.09
C LYS A 162 -1.04 12.53 13.55
N GLU A 163 -2.38 12.45 13.54
CA GLU A 163 -3.11 11.28 13.03
C GLU A 163 -2.80 11.09 11.55
N THR A 164 -2.86 12.17 10.78
CA THR A 164 -2.56 12.19 9.35
C THR A 164 -1.12 11.74 9.10
N LEU A 165 -0.12 12.34 9.77
CA LEU A 165 1.29 11.99 9.60
C LEU A 165 1.59 10.51 9.92
N ILE A 166 1.00 9.99 10.99
CA ILE A 166 1.18 8.58 11.36
C ILE A 166 0.64 7.67 10.27
N LYS A 167 -0.56 7.95 9.77
CA LYS A 167 -1.24 7.09 8.79
C LYS A 167 -0.60 7.17 7.40
N SER A 168 -0.26 8.37 6.94
CA SER A 168 0.26 8.58 5.58
C SER A 168 1.74 8.25 5.46
N VAL A 169 2.53 8.47 6.53
CA VAL A 169 3.98 8.30 6.47
C VAL A 169 4.46 7.15 7.34
N ILE A 170 4.21 7.18 8.65
CA ILE A 170 4.81 6.19 9.59
C ILE A 170 4.35 4.76 9.26
N GLN A 171 3.05 4.57 8.98
CA GLN A 171 2.50 3.26 8.61
C GLN A 171 2.90 2.83 7.19
N ALA A 172 3.30 3.77 6.33
CA ALA A 172 3.76 3.47 4.98
C ALA A 172 5.24 3.02 4.94
N ILE A 173 6.10 3.54 5.83
CA ILE A 173 7.55 3.22 5.89
C ILE A 173 7.84 1.70 5.81
N PRO A 174 7.22 0.83 6.63
CA PRO A 174 7.54 -0.59 6.60
C PRO A 174 6.83 -1.35 5.47
N SER A 175 5.89 -0.75 4.74
CA SER A 175 5.00 -1.46 3.80
C SER A 175 5.76 -2.24 2.72
N PHE A 176 6.83 -1.66 2.17
CA PHE A 176 7.63 -2.33 1.14
C PHE A 176 8.44 -3.51 1.70
N ALA A 177 8.96 -3.41 2.92
CA ALA A 177 9.60 -4.55 3.58
C ALA A 177 8.57 -5.63 3.94
N MET A 178 7.38 -5.21 4.40
CA MET A 178 6.27 -6.09 4.76
C MET A 178 5.69 -6.86 3.57
N SER A 179 5.77 -6.34 2.34
CA SER A 179 5.35 -7.10 1.16
C SER A 179 6.28 -8.27 0.84
N CYS A 180 7.54 -8.21 1.25
CA CYS A 180 8.53 -9.25 0.97
C CYS A 180 8.76 -10.19 2.16
N PHE A 181 8.59 -9.67 3.38
CA PHE A 181 9.05 -10.32 4.61
C PHE A 181 8.03 -10.27 5.72
N ARG A 182 7.95 -11.36 6.50
CA ARG A 182 7.27 -11.39 7.79
C ARG A 182 8.17 -10.71 8.82
N ILE A 183 7.94 -9.43 9.06
CA ILE A 183 8.68 -8.63 10.02
C ILE A 183 8.45 -9.21 11.43
N PRO A 184 9.51 -9.33 12.26
CA PRO A 184 9.37 -9.79 13.64
C PRO A 184 8.35 -8.97 14.43
N LYS A 185 7.56 -9.66 15.27
CA LYS A 185 6.57 -9.01 16.15
C LYS A 185 7.21 -7.98 17.07
N SER A 186 8.44 -8.24 17.55
CA SER A 186 9.22 -7.32 18.37
C SER A 186 9.49 -5.99 17.66
N THR A 187 9.96 -6.03 16.40
CA THR A 187 10.15 -4.84 15.57
C THR A 187 8.84 -4.07 15.37
N CYS A 188 7.74 -4.78 15.08
CA CYS A 188 6.43 -4.15 14.96
C CYS A 188 6.01 -3.45 16.26
N ALA A 189 6.22 -4.09 17.41
CA ALA A 189 5.92 -3.54 18.73
C ALA A 189 6.79 -2.31 19.05
N SER A 190 8.07 -2.32 18.69
CA SER A 190 8.96 -1.16 18.83
C SER A 190 8.48 0.04 18.02
N ILE A 191 8.09 -0.16 16.75
CA ILE A 191 7.53 0.90 15.89
C ILE A 191 6.21 1.43 16.49
N GLN A 192 5.33 0.53 16.95
CA GLN A 192 4.08 0.92 17.60
C GLN A 192 4.33 1.72 18.88
N SER A 193 5.30 1.34 19.71
CA SER A 193 5.68 2.05 20.92
C SER A 193 6.17 3.48 20.62
N LEU A 194 7.06 3.65 19.64
CA LEU A 194 7.50 4.96 19.18
C LEU A 194 6.33 5.81 18.66
N THR A 195 5.45 5.20 17.87
CA THR A 195 4.27 5.87 17.33
C THR A 195 3.30 6.29 18.44
N ALA A 196 3.08 5.45 19.45
CA ALA A 196 2.25 5.74 20.60
C ALA A 196 2.82 6.89 21.44
N LYS A 197 4.14 6.90 21.67
CA LYS A 197 4.85 7.98 22.36
C LYS A 197 4.74 9.32 21.61
N PHE A 198 4.77 9.29 20.28
CA PHE A 198 4.53 10.49 19.46
C PHE A 198 3.07 10.94 19.50
N TRP A 199 2.15 9.98 19.36
CA TRP A 199 0.70 10.23 19.36
C TRP A 199 0.20 10.84 20.66
N TRP A 200 0.71 10.39 21.80
CA TRP A 200 0.30 10.90 23.12
C TRP A 200 1.15 12.07 23.62
N GLY A 201 2.40 12.21 23.18
CA GLY A 201 3.28 13.30 23.57
C GLY A 201 2.96 14.65 22.92
N SER A 202 3.44 15.74 23.53
CA SER A 202 3.50 17.09 22.96
C SER A 202 4.92 17.66 23.05
N ASN A 203 5.60 17.50 24.19
CA ASN A 203 7.01 17.90 24.41
C ASN A 203 7.91 16.70 24.75
N THR A 204 9.23 16.86 24.60
CA THR A 204 10.27 15.83 24.76
C THR A 204 10.56 15.47 26.23
N ASN A 205 10.36 16.37 27.19
CA ASN A 205 10.90 16.25 28.56
C ASN A 205 9.96 15.73 29.66
N HIS A 206 8.68 15.45 29.40
CA HIS A 206 7.76 14.96 30.44
C HIS A 206 7.19 13.57 30.17
N ARG A 207 6.97 12.80 31.26
CA ARG A 207 6.33 11.48 31.24
C ARG A 207 4.95 11.60 30.58
N LYS A 208 4.77 10.88 29.47
CA LYS A 208 3.59 11.01 28.61
C LYS A 208 2.45 10.17 29.17
N ILE A 209 1.27 10.77 29.37
CA ILE A 209 0.08 10.03 29.81
C ILE A 209 -0.53 9.32 28.60
N HIS A 210 -0.49 7.99 28.62
CA HIS A 210 -1.23 7.15 27.70
C HIS A 210 -2.66 6.99 28.23
N TRP A 211 -3.60 7.75 27.67
CA TRP A 211 -5.01 7.71 28.10
C TRP A 211 -5.72 6.42 27.71
N LYS A 212 -5.23 5.73 26.68
CA LYS A 212 -5.80 4.47 26.21
C LYS A 212 -4.73 3.56 25.59
N SER A 213 -4.96 2.25 25.65
CA SER A 213 -4.08 1.26 25.04
C SER A 213 -4.00 1.45 23.52
N TRP A 214 -2.83 1.19 22.93
CA TRP A 214 -2.62 1.33 21.50
C TRP A 214 -3.55 0.41 20.70
N SER A 215 -3.79 -0.82 21.17
CA SER A 215 -4.72 -1.77 20.57
C SER A 215 -6.13 -1.20 20.41
N ALA A 216 -6.65 -0.53 21.45
CA ALA A 216 -7.99 0.05 21.39
C ALA A 216 -8.08 1.30 20.50
N ILE A 217 -6.98 2.04 20.31
CA ILE A 217 -6.92 3.17 19.35
C ILE A 217 -6.74 2.65 17.92
N SER A 218 -6.04 1.53 17.74
CA SER A 218 -5.88 0.84 16.46
C SER A 218 -7.15 0.18 15.94
N ALA A 219 -8.15 -0.03 16.80
CA ALA A 219 -9.46 -0.52 16.38
C ALA A 219 -10.09 0.36 15.29
N SER A 220 -11.02 -0.22 14.54
CA SER A 220 -11.74 0.50 13.48
C SER A 220 -12.45 1.72 14.04
N LYS A 221 -12.57 2.76 13.21
CA LYS A 221 -13.38 3.95 13.51
C LYS A 221 -14.83 3.58 13.82
N PHE A 222 -15.38 2.59 13.12
CA PHE A 222 -16.74 2.05 13.36
C PHE A 222 -16.89 1.30 14.69
N PHE A 223 -15.78 0.90 15.32
CA PHE A 223 -15.75 0.25 16.63
C PHE A 223 -15.18 1.19 17.72
N GLY A 224 -15.14 2.50 17.44
CA GLY A 224 -14.70 3.52 18.39
C GLY A 224 -13.18 3.59 18.63
N GLY A 225 -12.37 3.05 17.72
CA GLY A 225 -10.96 3.39 17.61
C GLY A 225 -10.71 4.57 16.66
N LEU A 226 -9.45 4.83 16.33
CA LEU A 226 -9.03 5.84 15.36
C LEU A 226 -8.58 5.23 14.02
N GLY A 227 -8.54 3.90 13.92
CA GLY A 227 -8.17 3.21 12.68
C GLY A 227 -6.68 3.27 12.35
N PHE A 228 -5.80 3.28 13.35
CA PHE A 228 -4.38 3.04 13.13
C PHE A 228 -4.14 1.56 12.79
N ARG A 229 -3.52 1.25 11.65
CA ARG A 229 -3.33 -0.13 11.22
C ARG A 229 -2.47 -0.93 12.21
N SER A 230 -2.90 -2.15 12.50
CA SER A 230 -2.05 -3.17 13.11
C SER A 230 -0.95 -3.53 12.12
N LEU A 231 0.31 -3.27 12.48
CA LEU A 231 1.47 -3.56 11.62
C LEU A 231 1.57 -5.06 11.31
N THR A 232 1.26 -5.93 12.27
CA THR A 232 1.28 -7.37 12.07
C THR A 232 0.18 -7.83 11.12
N SER A 233 -1.06 -7.38 11.30
CA SER A 233 -2.18 -7.74 10.40
C SER A 233 -1.95 -7.17 8.99
N HIS A 234 -1.38 -5.95 8.91
CA HIS A 234 -1.04 -5.33 7.63
C HIS A 234 0.08 -6.09 6.89
N ASN A 235 1.10 -6.55 7.62
CA ASN A 235 2.16 -7.38 7.06
C ASN A 235 1.61 -8.70 6.49
N GLN A 236 0.72 -9.37 7.22
CA GLN A 236 0.12 -10.61 6.72
C GLN A 236 -0.72 -10.38 5.47
N ALA A 237 -1.50 -9.29 5.44
CA ALA A 237 -2.32 -8.92 4.29
C ALA A 237 -1.49 -8.60 3.04
N LEU A 238 -0.35 -7.92 3.20
CA LEU A 238 0.58 -7.65 2.10
C LEU A 238 1.21 -8.94 1.56
N LEU A 239 1.60 -9.86 2.45
CA LEU A 239 2.14 -11.17 2.05
C LEU A 239 1.06 -12.06 1.41
N ALA A 240 -0.19 -11.99 1.87
CA ALA A 240 -1.31 -12.68 1.25
C ALA A 240 -1.57 -12.15 -0.17
N LYS A 241 -1.38 -10.85 -0.42
CA LYS A 241 -1.43 -10.30 -1.78
C LYS A 241 -0.31 -10.82 -2.67
N GLN A 242 0.90 -10.98 -2.16
CA GLN A 242 1.98 -11.61 -2.93
C GLN A 242 1.70 -13.11 -3.17
N ALA A 243 1.16 -13.82 -2.18
CA ALA A 243 0.74 -15.20 -2.33
C ALA A 243 -0.34 -15.36 -3.41
N TRP A 244 -1.34 -14.46 -3.44
CA TRP A 244 -2.35 -14.40 -4.50
C TRP A 244 -1.71 -14.23 -5.88
N ARG A 245 -0.75 -13.32 -6.03
CA ARG A 245 -0.04 -13.11 -7.32
C ARG A 245 0.69 -14.36 -7.81
N ILE A 246 1.41 -15.03 -6.91
CA ILE A 246 2.14 -16.25 -7.26
C ILE A 246 1.17 -17.36 -7.65
N TRP A 247 0.02 -17.43 -6.98
CA TRP A 247 -1.00 -18.44 -7.25
C TRP A 247 -1.75 -18.17 -8.56
N SER A 248 -2.17 -16.93 -8.82
CA SER A 248 -2.98 -16.57 -9.99
C SER A 248 -2.17 -16.42 -11.29
N ASN A 249 -0.85 -16.22 -11.23
CA ASN A 249 0.00 -16.01 -12.41
C ASN A 249 1.08 -17.10 -12.54
N PRO A 250 0.72 -18.31 -13.03
CA PRO A 250 1.64 -19.43 -13.16
C PRO A 250 2.81 -19.17 -14.12
N ASP A 251 2.61 -18.33 -15.14
CA ASP A 251 3.62 -18.01 -16.16
C ASP A 251 4.67 -17.01 -15.68
N SER A 252 4.52 -16.47 -14.46
CA SER A 252 5.48 -15.52 -13.92
C SER A 252 6.83 -16.21 -13.61
N LEU A 253 7.94 -15.49 -13.84
CA LEU A 253 9.28 -15.98 -13.48
C LEU A 253 9.34 -16.36 -11.99
N LEU A 254 8.70 -15.55 -11.14
CA LEU A 254 8.64 -15.80 -9.70
C LEU A 254 7.91 -17.11 -9.38
N HIS A 255 6.77 -17.39 -10.01
CA HIS A 255 6.07 -18.67 -9.85
C HIS A 255 6.97 -19.82 -10.29
N SER A 256 7.55 -19.74 -11.49
CA SER A 256 8.41 -20.79 -12.05
C SER A 256 9.62 -21.11 -11.15
N LEU A 257 10.28 -20.07 -10.62
CA LEU A 257 11.42 -20.23 -9.70
C LEU A 257 11.00 -20.86 -8.37
N LEU A 258 9.87 -20.41 -7.79
CA LEU A 258 9.39 -20.94 -6.52
C LEU A 258 8.84 -22.37 -6.68
N LYS A 259 8.18 -22.70 -7.79
CA LYS A 259 7.70 -24.04 -8.12
C LYS A 259 8.85 -25.02 -8.20
N ALA A 260 9.87 -24.68 -8.98
CA ALA A 260 11.08 -25.49 -9.12
C ALA A 260 11.79 -25.71 -7.78
N ARG A 261 11.77 -24.73 -6.86
CA ARG A 261 12.49 -24.85 -5.58
C ARG A 261 11.68 -25.49 -4.44
N TYR A 262 10.39 -25.17 -4.32
CA TYR A 262 9.60 -25.44 -3.11
C TYR A 262 8.38 -26.33 -3.33
N PHE A 263 7.80 -26.37 -4.53
CA PHE A 263 6.57 -27.12 -4.80
C PHE A 263 6.58 -27.76 -6.19
N LYS A 264 7.55 -28.64 -6.44
CA LYS A 264 7.75 -29.26 -7.75
C LYS A 264 6.54 -30.10 -8.21
N SER A 265 5.99 -30.88 -7.28
CA SER A 265 4.93 -31.88 -7.52
C SER A 265 3.57 -31.47 -6.94
N THR A 266 3.45 -30.28 -6.35
CA THR A 266 2.24 -29.83 -5.66
C THR A 266 1.86 -28.43 -6.11
N ASP A 267 0.62 -28.03 -5.83
CA ASP A 267 0.20 -26.64 -6.02
C ASP A 267 0.76 -25.70 -4.96
N PHE A 268 0.86 -24.42 -5.31
CA PHE A 268 1.35 -23.38 -4.40
C PHE A 268 0.58 -23.34 -3.06
N LEU A 269 -0.74 -23.56 -3.10
CA LEU A 269 -1.54 -23.59 -1.88
C LEU A 269 -1.20 -24.81 -1.03
N GLN A 270 -0.85 -25.96 -1.60
CA GLN A 270 -0.53 -27.17 -0.84
C GLN A 270 0.97 -27.30 -0.51
N ALA A 271 1.78 -26.31 -0.92
CA ALA A 271 3.22 -26.36 -0.82
C ALA A 271 3.73 -26.50 0.65
N PRO A 272 4.56 -27.52 0.94
CA PRO A 272 5.14 -27.70 2.27
C PRO A 272 6.23 -26.67 2.57
N THR A 273 6.58 -26.52 3.84
CA THR A 273 7.69 -25.65 4.26
C THR A 273 9.06 -26.20 3.82
N GLY A 274 9.23 -27.52 3.83
CA GLY A 274 10.50 -28.16 3.49
C GLY A 274 11.58 -28.03 4.59
N HIS A 275 12.73 -28.68 4.37
CA HIS A 275 13.77 -28.85 5.40
C HIS A 275 14.64 -27.59 5.63
N ASN A 276 14.88 -26.77 4.59
CA ASN A 276 15.69 -25.54 4.70
C ASN A 276 15.05 -24.36 3.93
N PRO A 277 13.91 -23.85 4.41
CA PRO A 277 13.19 -22.77 3.73
C PRO A 277 13.92 -21.43 3.88
N SER A 278 13.94 -20.67 2.78
CA SER A 278 14.36 -19.27 2.83
C SER A 278 13.40 -18.49 3.73
N PHE A 279 13.89 -17.37 4.28
CA PHE A 279 13.06 -16.49 5.09
C PHE A 279 11.89 -15.89 4.28
N THR A 280 12.13 -15.58 3.00
CA THR A 280 11.09 -15.15 2.06
C THR A 280 10.02 -16.22 1.87
N TRP A 281 10.41 -17.50 1.70
CA TRP A 281 9.44 -18.60 1.57
C TRP A 281 8.55 -18.74 2.81
N ARG A 282 9.14 -18.74 4.01
CA ARG A 282 8.38 -18.75 5.28
C ARG A 282 7.42 -17.56 5.39
N SER A 283 7.83 -16.39 4.88
CA SER A 283 7.01 -15.19 4.86
C SER A 283 5.81 -15.34 3.91
N LEU A 284 6.05 -15.85 2.70
CA LEU A 284 5.00 -16.13 1.72
C LEU A 284 4.02 -17.20 2.21
N GLN A 285 4.50 -18.26 2.86
CA GLN A 285 3.64 -19.27 3.46
C GLN A 285 2.71 -18.69 4.53
N TRP A 286 3.21 -17.77 5.36
CA TRP A 286 2.37 -17.08 6.35
C TRP A 286 1.28 -16.20 5.72
N GLY A 287 1.57 -15.60 4.56
CA GLY A 287 0.57 -14.94 3.72
C GLY A 287 -0.42 -15.93 3.08
N SER A 288 0.07 -17.05 2.57
CA SER A 288 -0.73 -18.13 1.97
C SER A 288 -1.75 -18.72 2.95
N GLN A 289 -1.38 -18.85 4.24
CA GLN A 289 -2.33 -19.26 5.30
C GLN A 289 -3.55 -18.32 5.41
N LEU A 290 -3.33 -17.01 5.31
CA LEU A 290 -4.44 -16.04 5.31
C LEU A 290 -5.22 -16.11 4.00
N LEU A 291 -4.53 -16.28 2.87
CA LEU A 291 -5.15 -16.46 1.57
C LEU A 291 -6.13 -17.64 1.59
N LYS A 292 -5.69 -18.84 2.02
CA LYS A 292 -6.55 -20.04 2.13
C LYS A 292 -7.83 -19.79 2.92
N LYS A 293 -7.74 -19.06 4.04
CA LYS A 293 -8.89 -18.72 4.88
C LYS A 293 -9.88 -17.79 4.19
N GLY A 294 -9.46 -17.05 3.17
CA GLY A 294 -10.32 -16.13 2.43
C GLY A 294 -10.72 -16.58 1.03
N LEU A 295 -10.23 -17.73 0.58
CA LEU A 295 -10.67 -18.36 -0.65
C LEU A 295 -12.01 -19.06 -0.45
N ILE A 296 -12.92 -18.83 -1.39
CA ILE A 296 -14.22 -19.49 -1.49
C ILE A 296 -14.37 -20.09 -2.90
N TRP A 297 -15.20 -21.10 -3.05
CA TRP A 297 -15.51 -21.66 -4.37
C TRP A 297 -16.57 -20.82 -5.09
N LYS A 298 -16.28 -20.46 -6.34
CA LYS A 298 -17.29 -20.10 -7.33
C LYS A 298 -17.75 -21.40 -7.99
N ILE A 299 -18.99 -21.77 -7.71
CA ILE A 299 -19.60 -23.03 -8.17
C ILE A 299 -20.25 -22.79 -9.52
N CYS A 300 -19.80 -23.55 -10.51
CA CYS A 300 -20.32 -23.50 -11.86
C CYS A 300 -21.01 -24.84 -12.15
N THR A 301 -20.23 -25.90 -12.38
CA THR A 301 -20.74 -27.27 -12.56
C THR A 301 -20.75 -28.04 -11.26
N GLY A 302 -19.87 -27.70 -10.30
CA GLY A 302 -19.69 -28.41 -9.04
C GLY A 302 -19.04 -29.79 -9.19
N SER A 303 -18.59 -30.15 -10.39
CA SER A 303 -18.02 -31.48 -10.69
C SER A 303 -16.61 -31.65 -10.13
N ASN A 304 -15.87 -30.56 -9.94
CA ASN A 304 -14.49 -30.59 -9.43
C ASN A 304 -14.39 -30.27 -7.94
N ILE A 305 -15.53 -30.10 -7.26
CA ILE A 305 -15.59 -29.67 -5.87
C ILE A 305 -16.14 -30.82 -5.03
N PRO A 306 -15.32 -31.46 -4.19
CA PRO A 306 -15.83 -32.42 -3.22
C PRO A 306 -16.83 -31.77 -2.26
N ILE A 307 -17.87 -32.50 -1.86
CA ILE A 307 -18.86 -32.00 -0.88
C ILE A 307 -18.19 -31.67 0.47
N SER A 308 -17.13 -32.40 0.81
CA SER A 308 -16.30 -32.18 2.00
C SER A 308 -15.34 -30.99 1.89
N ALA A 309 -15.22 -30.35 0.71
CA ALA A 309 -14.33 -29.22 0.52
C ALA A 309 -14.70 -28.06 1.46
N SER A 310 -13.70 -27.30 1.88
CA SER A 310 -13.94 -26.12 2.70
C SER A 310 -14.42 -24.93 1.85
N ASN A 311 -15.25 -24.08 2.46
CA ASN A 311 -15.65 -22.77 1.93
C ASN A 311 -16.38 -22.78 0.56
N TRP A 312 -17.08 -23.87 0.19
CA TRP A 312 -18.04 -23.83 -0.93
C TRP A 312 -19.44 -23.36 -0.49
N ILE A 313 -19.79 -23.54 0.79
CA ILE A 313 -21.01 -22.98 1.37
C ILE A 313 -20.69 -21.63 2.04
N PRO A 314 -21.45 -20.55 1.76
CA PRO A 314 -21.24 -19.24 2.38
C PRO A 314 -21.21 -19.31 3.92
N GLN A 315 -20.21 -18.67 4.53
CA GLN A 315 -20.02 -18.59 5.98
C GLN A 315 -19.78 -19.93 6.70
N ILE A 316 -19.64 -21.04 5.97
CA ILE A 316 -19.45 -22.38 6.55
C ILE A 316 -18.14 -22.95 6.02
N SER A 317 -17.15 -23.07 6.92
CA SER A 317 -15.83 -23.59 6.55
C SER A 317 -15.81 -25.11 6.41
N HIS A 318 -16.66 -25.82 7.15
CA HIS A 318 -16.74 -27.27 7.15
C HIS A 318 -18.22 -27.69 7.05
N PRO A 319 -18.68 -28.08 5.85
CA PRO A 319 -20.02 -28.60 5.65
C PRO A 319 -20.29 -29.81 6.56
N THR A 320 -21.52 -29.93 7.05
CA THR A 320 -21.94 -31.06 7.89
C THR A 320 -22.95 -31.87 7.10
N LEU A 321 -22.70 -33.17 6.97
CA LEU A 321 -23.62 -34.09 6.31
C LEU A 321 -24.46 -34.81 7.36
N LEU A 322 -25.77 -34.90 7.11
CA LEU A 322 -26.71 -35.66 7.93
C LEU A 322 -26.66 -37.15 7.61
N HIS A 323 -26.40 -37.49 6.36
CA HIS A 323 -26.38 -38.86 5.84
C HIS A 323 -25.14 -39.11 4.98
N PRO A 324 -24.61 -40.35 4.98
CA PRO A 324 -23.48 -40.71 4.13
C PRO A 324 -23.86 -40.65 2.65
N ILE A 325 -22.91 -40.21 1.83
CA ILE A 325 -23.02 -40.17 0.36
C ILE A 325 -21.98 -41.15 -0.19
N ASP A 326 -22.33 -41.85 -1.27
CA ASP A 326 -21.38 -42.69 -2.00
C ASP A 326 -20.13 -41.87 -2.39
N PRO A 327 -18.91 -42.31 -2.02
CA PRO A 327 -17.67 -41.61 -2.37
C PRO A 327 -17.52 -41.29 -3.86
N SER A 328 -18.07 -42.12 -4.74
CA SER A 328 -18.02 -41.91 -6.20
C SER A 328 -18.88 -40.73 -6.68
N LEU A 329 -19.86 -40.31 -5.89
CA LEU A 329 -20.79 -39.21 -6.16
C LEU A 329 -20.57 -38.01 -5.23
N ALA A 330 -19.51 -38.01 -4.42
CA ALA A 330 -19.28 -37.04 -3.35
C ALA A 330 -18.78 -35.66 -3.83
N THR A 331 -19.33 -35.15 -4.94
CA THR A 331 -19.07 -33.81 -5.50
C THR A 331 -20.30 -32.92 -5.42
N VAL A 332 -20.10 -31.60 -5.44
CA VAL A 332 -21.19 -30.61 -5.34
C VAL A 332 -22.21 -30.79 -6.47
N SER A 333 -21.80 -31.28 -7.63
CA SER A 333 -22.68 -31.62 -8.76
C SER A 333 -23.78 -32.62 -8.40
N PHE A 334 -23.63 -33.42 -7.33
CA PHE A 334 -24.68 -34.31 -6.82
C PHE A 334 -25.97 -33.55 -6.43
N PHE A 335 -25.83 -32.31 -5.97
CA PHE A 335 -26.91 -31.42 -5.59
C PHE A 335 -27.40 -30.53 -6.73
N VAL A 336 -26.92 -30.72 -7.96
CA VAL A 336 -27.30 -29.93 -9.14
C VAL A 336 -28.18 -30.77 -10.05
N ASN A 337 -29.33 -30.23 -10.44
CA ASN A 337 -30.25 -30.86 -11.38
C ASN A 337 -29.79 -30.70 -12.83
N GLN A 338 -30.34 -31.51 -13.74
CA GLN A 338 -30.08 -31.40 -15.18
C GLN A 338 -30.57 -30.07 -15.77
N ASP A 339 -31.64 -29.50 -15.20
CA ASP A 339 -32.21 -28.20 -15.56
C ASP A 339 -31.41 -27.00 -15.04
N ARG A 340 -30.22 -27.25 -14.47
CA ARG A 340 -29.27 -26.23 -14.04
C ARG A 340 -29.70 -25.46 -12.78
N SER A 341 -30.60 -26.06 -12.00
CA SER A 341 -31.02 -25.58 -10.68
C SER A 341 -30.44 -26.43 -9.55
N TRP A 342 -30.48 -25.91 -8.33
CA TRP A 342 -30.17 -26.70 -7.14
C TRP A 342 -31.28 -27.71 -6.86
N ASN A 343 -30.91 -28.96 -6.59
CA ASN A 343 -31.82 -30.00 -6.13
C ASN A 343 -32.19 -29.78 -4.66
N THR A 344 -33.31 -29.12 -4.43
CA THR A 344 -33.81 -28.76 -3.09
C THR A 344 -34.05 -29.98 -2.21
N GLU A 345 -34.62 -31.05 -2.76
CA GLU A 345 -34.93 -32.28 -2.01
C GLU A 345 -33.66 -32.94 -1.48
N LYS A 346 -32.65 -33.14 -2.35
CA LYS A 346 -31.34 -33.67 -1.94
C LYS A 346 -30.65 -32.74 -0.94
N LEU A 347 -30.69 -31.43 -1.14
CA LEU A 347 -30.07 -30.48 -0.21
C LEU A 347 -30.66 -30.60 1.20
N TYR A 348 -31.99 -30.63 1.34
CA TYR A 348 -32.64 -30.76 2.65
C TYR A 348 -32.51 -32.16 3.26
N HIS A 349 -32.33 -33.19 2.43
CA HIS A 349 -32.08 -34.54 2.92
C HIS A 349 -30.66 -34.68 3.50
N PHE A 350 -29.62 -34.21 2.79
CA PHE A 350 -28.22 -34.45 3.18
C PHE A 350 -27.60 -33.33 4.02
N LEU A 351 -28.15 -32.11 4.02
CA LEU A 351 -27.61 -30.97 4.76
C LEU A 351 -28.59 -30.43 5.81
N PRO A 352 -28.10 -29.93 6.95
CA PRO A 352 -28.93 -29.18 7.89
C PRO A 352 -29.64 -28.01 7.20
N SER A 353 -30.87 -27.68 7.64
CA SER A 353 -31.72 -26.69 6.96
C SER A 353 -31.07 -25.31 6.80
N PHE A 354 -30.20 -24.89 7.73
CA PHE A 354 -29.46 -23.63 7.62
C PHE A 354 -28.38 -23.66 6.53
N GLN A 355 -27.72 -24.82 6.31
CA GLN A 355 -26.73 -25.01 5.26
C GLN A 355 -27.42 -25.09 3.89
N ALA A 356 -28.51 -25.86 3.79
CA ALA A 356 -29.31 -25.95 2.57
C ALA A 356 -29.80 -24.56 2.11
N LYS A 357 -30.35 -23.76 3.04
CA LYS A 357 -30.74 -22.36 2.76
C LYS A 357 -29.57 -21.51 2.27
N ALA A 358 -28.38 -21.67 2.83
CA ALA A 358 -27.20 -20.94 2.37
C ALA A 358 -26.77 -21.36 0.96
N VAL A 359 -26.81 -22.67 0.65
CA VAL A 359 -26.49 -23.19 -0.70
C VAL A 359 -27.44 -22.63 -1.76
N LEU A 360 -28.74 -22.55 -1.46
CA LEU A 360 -29.74 -22.01 -2.39
C LEU A 360 -29.51 -20.53 -2.75
N THR A 361 -28.71 -19.79 -1.98
CA THR A 361 -28.32 -18.40 -2.32
C THR A 361 -27.18 -18.31 -3.33
N ILE A 362 -26.50 -19.42 -3.63
CA ILE A 362 -25.35 -19.46 -4.54
C ILE A 362 -25.86 -19.48 -5.98
N PRO A 363 -25.54 -18.48 -6.81
CA PRO A 363 -25.86 -18.52 -8.23
C PRO A 363 -24.98 -19.55 -8.95
N LEU A 364 -25.57 -20.37 -9.81
CA LEU A 364 -24.86 -21.29 -10.70
C LEU A 364 -24.55 -20.58 -12.03
N ASP A 365 -23.27 -20.55 -12.42
CA ASP A 365 -22.79 -19.89 -13.64
C ASP A 365 -22.15 -20.91 -14.60
N LEU A 366 -22.91 -21.38 -15.58
CA LEU A 366 -22.58 -22.59 -16.36
C LEU A 366 -21.74 -22.34 -17.62
N GLY A 367 -21.35 -21.10 -17.88
CA GLY A 367 -20.42 -20.75 -18.98
C GLY A 367 -18.94 -20.90 -18.61
N HIS A 368 -18.64 -21.19 -17.34
CA HIS A 368 -17.29 -21.16 -16.79
C HIS A 368 -16.98 -22.43 -15.99
N SER A 369 -15.70 -22.72 -15.77
CA SER A 369 -15.27 -23.79 -14.89
C SER A 369 -15.34 -23.38 -13.42
N ASP A 370 -15.50 -24.38 -12.54
CA ASP A 370 -15.37 -24.20 -11.10
C ASP A 370 -14.02 -23.53 -10.77
N SER A 371 -14.04 -22.50 -9.93
CA SER A 371 -12.82 -21.74 -9.62
C SER A 371 -12.80 -21.20 -8.20
N LEU A 372 -11.61 -21.04 -7.64
CA LEU A 372 -11.42 -20.40 -6.34
C LEU A 372 -11.32 -18.89 -6.52
N ILE A 373 -12.10 -18.14 -5.74
CA ILE A 373 -12.11 -16.68 -5.75
C ILE A 373 -11.92 -16.12 -4.34
N TRP A 374 -11.56 -14.84 -4.24
CA TRP A 374 -11.46 -14.15 -2.97
C TRP A 374 -12.84 -13.72 -2.46
N GLY A 375 -13.31 -14.34 -1.36
CA GLY A 375 -14.68 -14.16 -0.86
C GLY A 375 -14.98 -12.84 -0.14
N PHE A 376 -13.97 -12.00 0.12
CA PHE A 376 -14.13 -10.74 0.85
C PHE A 376 -14.08 -9.50 -0.06
N HIS A 377 -14.29 -9.66 -1.38
CA HIS A 377 -14.37 -8.56 -2.34
C HIS A 377 -15.32 -8.91 -3.48
N HIS A 378 -16.16 -7.96 -3.92
CA HIS A 378 -17.19 -8.19 -4.94
C HIS A 378 -16.63 -8.67 -6.29
N SER A 379 -15.39 -8.28 -6.63
CA SER A 379 -14.75 -8.71 -7.88
C SER A 379 -14.12 -10.10 -7.80
N GLY A 380 -14.16 -10.78 -6.65
CA GLY A 380 -13.44 -12.04 -6.44
C GLY A 380 -11.91 -11.91 -6.41
N ILE A 381 -11.36 -10.68 -6.43
CA ILE A 381 -9.92 -10.41 -6.43
C ILE A 381 -9.48 -9.95 -5.04
N LEU A 382 -8.34 -10.49 -4.57
CA LEU A 382 -7.77 -10.10 -3.30
C LEU A 382 -7.23 -8.66 -3.33
N THR A 383 -7.69 -7.84 -2.38
CA THR A 383 -7.11 -6.52 -2.09
C THR A 383 -6.41 -6.55 -0.72
N VAL A 384 -5.39 -5.71 -0.52
CA VAL A 384 -4.73 -5.61 0.81
C VAL A 384 -5.73 -5.18 1.88
N LYS A 385 -6.72 -4.35 1.50
CA LYS A 385 -7.76 -3.87 2.41
C LYS A 385 -8.65 -5.02 2.89
N SER A 386 -9.20 -5.83 1.96
CA SER A 386 -10.05 -6.97 2.33
C SER A 386 -9.28 -8.04 3.11
N ALA A 387 -8.04 -8.35 2.70
CA ALA A 387 -7.17 -9.28 3.43
C ALA A 387 -6.82 -8.78 4.84
N TYR A 388 -6.60 -7.48 5.03
CA TYR A 388 -6.36 -6.87 6.34
C TYR A 388 -7.57 -7.01 7.26
N HIS A 389 -8.78 -6.81 6.76
CA HIS A 389 -10.00 -6.98 7.55
C HIS A 389 -10.19 -8.44 7.99
N LEU A 390 -9.94 -9.40 7.09
CA LEU A 390 -9.94 -10.82 7.45
C LEU A 390 -8.89 -11.12 8.54
N ALA A 391 -7.64 -10.69 8.35
CA ALA A 391 -6.58 -10.89 9.35
C ALA A 391 -6.95 -10.30 10.72
N GLN A 392 -7.56 -9.12 10.73
CA GLN A 392 -8.00 -8.47 11.96
C GLN A 392 -9.17 -9.21 12.62
N SER A 393 -10.14 -9.71 11.84
CA SER A 393 -11.28 -10.48 12.35
C SER A 393 -10.85 -11.79 13.02
N ILE A 394 -9.85 -12.46 12.46
CA ILE A 394 -9.29 -13.70 13.04
C ILE A 394 -8.66 -13.40 14.40
N VAL A 395 -7.91 -12.29 14.52
CA VAL A 395 -7.28 -11.88 15.77
C VAL A 395 -8.34 -11.47 16.81
N THR A 396 -9.41 -10.79 16.41
CA THR A 396 -10.47 -10.39 17.35
C THR A 396 -11.32 -11.58 17.81
N ASN A 397 -11.60 -12.54 16.93
CA ASN A 397 -12.39 -13.74 17.29
C ASN A 397 -11.61 -14.71 18.17
N SER A 398 -10.27 -14.70 18.11
CA SER A 398 -9.43 -15.44 19.06
C SER A 398 -9.37 -14.83 20.46
N SER A 399 -9.94 -13.64 20.67
CA SER A 399 -10.10 -13.03 21.99
C SER A 399 -11.54 -13.22 22.47
N PRO A 400 -11.77 -13.63 23.73
CA PRO A 400 -13.13 -13.65 24.28
C PRO A 400 -13.72 -12.24 24.23
N SER A 401 -14.84 -12.08 23.53
CA SER A 401 -15.58 -10.82 23.42
C SER A 401 -17.05 -11.07 23.73
N SER A 402 -17.68 -10.10 24.39
CA SER A 402 -19.13 -10.06 24.62
C SER A 402 -19.89 -10.20 23.30
N SER A 403 -21.00 -10.95 23.33
CA SER A 403 -21.88 -11.29 22.20
C SER A 403 -22.59 -10.10 21.54
N ILE A 404 -22.43 -8.88 22.09
CA ILE A 404 -23.13 -7.68 21.62
C ILE A 404 -22.36 -7.09 20.42
N PRO A 405 -22.97 -7.01 19.22
CA PRO A 405 -22.44 -6.24 18.11
C PRO A 405 -22.30 -4.79 18.60
N SER A 406 -21.08 -4.25 18.56
CA SER A 406 -20.70 -2.92 19.07
C SER A 406 -21.89 -1.94 19.24
N PRO A 407 -22.35 -1.67 20.49
CA PRO A 407 -23.63 -0.99 20.75
C PRO A 407 -23.65 0.48 20.28
N PHE A 408 -22.48 1.02 19.88
CA PHE A 408 -22.32 2.42 19.47
C PHE A 408 -21.91 2.55 18.00
N LYS A 409 -22.11 1.51 17.18
CA LYS A 409 -21.68 1.51 15.77
C LYS A 409 -22.30 2.67 14.98
N ASP A 410 -23.58 2.96 15.19
CA ASP A 410 -24.29 4.02 14.49
C ASP A 410 -23.80 5.41 14.90
N TRP A 411 -23.56 5.62 16.20
CA TRP A 411 -22.90 6.82 16.70
C TRP A 411 -21.55 7.07 16.04
N TRP A 412 -20.69 6.04 15.96
CA TRP A 412 -19.38 6.20 15.32
C TRP A 412 -19.52 6.50 13.82
N LYS A 413 -20.41 5.80 13.12
CA LYS A 413 -20.68 6.05 11.70
C LYS A 413 -21.09 7.51 11.50
N PHE A 414 -22.04 7.99 12.30
CA PHE A 414 -22.49 9.38 12.29
C PHE A 414 -21.34 10.37 12.52
N LEU A 415 -20.63 10.28 13.65
CA LEU A 415 -19.56 11.21 14.03
C LEU A 415 -18.49 11.34 12.93
N TRP A 416 -18.08 10.23 12.34
CA TRP A 416 -17.02 10.26 11.33
C TRP A 416 -17.48 10.82 9.98
N THR A 417 -18.77 10.71 9.66
CA THR A 417 -19.38 11.28 8.44
C THR A 417 -19.67 12.77 8.51
N LEU A 418 -19.73 13.37 9.69
CA LEU A 418 -20.02 14.81 9.86
C LEU A 418 -19.05 15.72 9.11
N LYS A 419 -19.53 16.80 8.50
CA LYS A 419 -18.69 17.80 7.82
C LYS A 419 -18.20 18.88 8.81
N ILE A 420 -17.54 18.46 9.89
CA ILE A 420 -16.95 19.34 10.91
C ILE A 420 -15.43 19.20 10.98
N PRO A 421 -14.70 20.21 11.50
CA PRO A 421 -13.24 20.15 11.61
C PRO A 421 -12.73 18.88 12.30
N PRO A 422 -11.65 18.24 11.78
CA PRO A 422 -11.11 17.01 12.37
C PRO A 422 -10.73 17.12 13.85
N LYS A 423 -10.33 18.32 14.31
CA LYS A 423 -10.02 18.60 15.72
C LYS A 423 -11.24 18.40 16.62
N ILE A 424 -12.43 18.77 16.15
CA ILE A 424 -13.70 18.63 16.89
C ILE A 424 -14.08 17.15 16.94
N LYS A 425 -14.04 16.43 15.82
CA LYS A 425 -14.32 14.97 15.80
C LYS A 425 -13.44 14.20 16.79
N LEU A 426 -12.15 14.53 16.83
CA LEU A 426 -11.21 13.87 17.74
C LEU A 426 -11.46 14.24 19.20
N PHE A 427 -11.86 15.50 19.48
CA PHE A 427 -12.31 15.91 20.80
C PHE A 427 -13.55 15.12 21.23
N THR A 428 -14.58 15.05 20.39
CA THR A 428 -15.81 14.29 20.63
C THR A 428 -15.52 12.81 20.88
N TRP A 429 -14.61 12.20 20.11
CA TRP A 429 -14.14 10.84 20.35
C TRP A 429 -13.51 10.67 21.74
N LYS A 430 -12.69 11.63 22.19
CA LYS A 430 -12.11 11.60 23.54
C LYS A 430 -13.17 11.78 24.62
N ALA A 431 -14.09 12.73 24.44
CA ALA A 431 -15.20 12.97 25.37
C ALA A 431 -16.05 11.71 25.53
N PHE A 432 -16.47 11.10 24.42
CA PHE A 432 -17.26 9.87 24.42
C PHE A 432 -16.49 8.70 25.06
N LYS A 433 -15.18 8.59 24.86
CA LYS A 433 -14.35 7.56 25.51
C LYS A 433 -13.93 7.93 26.96
N LEU A 434 -14.40 9.05 27.51
CA LEU A 434 -14.05 9.59 28.83
C LEU A 434 -12.54 9.82 29.03
N LEU A 435 -11.84 10.25 27.97
CA LEU A 435 -10.37 10.42 27.93
C LEU A 435 -9.91 11.87 28.04
N LEU A 436 -10.82 12.82 28.31
CA LEU A 436 -10.42 14.21 28.49
C LEU A 436 -9.62 14.37 29.80
N PRO A 437 -8.58 15.23 29.83
CA PRO A 437 -7.78 15.48 31.03
C PRO A 437 -8.53 16.39 32.01
N CYS A 438 -9.70 15.96 32.49
CA CYS A 438 -10.42 16.59 33.59
C CYS A 438 -9.75 16.25 34.93
N ALA A 439 -10.07 16.99 35.99
CA ALA A 439 -9.39 16.84 37.29
C ALA A 439 -9.50 15.40 37.83
N LEU A 440 -10.65 14.75 37.72
CA LEU A 440 -10.81 13.34 38.14
C LEU A 440 -9.85 12.39 37.40
N ASN A 441 -9.76 12.55 36.08
CA ASN A 441 -8.90 11.72 35.24
C ASN A 441 -7.41 11.99 35.48
N LEU A 442 -7.03 13.24 35.78
CA LEU A 442 -5.65 13.62 36.13
C LEU A 442 -5.28 13.13 37.53
N PHE A 443 -6.22 13.18 38.48
CA PHE A 443 -6.06 12.64 39.84
C PHE A 443 -5.82 11.12 39.81
N HIS A 444 -6.62 10.37 39.03
CA HIS A 444 -6.39 8.92 38.81
C HIS A 444 -5.05 8.61 38.12
N LYS A 445 -4.42 9.59 37.47
CA LYS A 445 -3.09 9.49 36.87
C LYS A 445 -1.98 10.05 37.77
N HIS A 446 -2.32 10.41 39.01
CA HIS A 446 -1.43 11.04 39.98
C HIS A 446 -0.72 12.28 39.44
N ALA A 447 -1.39 13.02 38.54
CA ALA A 447 -0.85 14.25 37.95
C ALA A 447 -1.22 15.50 38.74
N ILE A 448 -2.28 15.45 39.55
CA ILE A 448 -2.75 16.52 40.43
C ILE A 448 -3.22 15.94 41.77
N PRO A 449 -3.23 16.73 42.87
CA PRO A 449 -3.53 16.24 44.21
C PRO A 449 -5.03 16.11 44.51
N SER A 450 -5.91 16.72 43.71
CA SER A 450 -7.36 16.72 43.95
C SER A 450 -8.15 16.49 42.66
N ALA A 451 -9.27 15.78 42.79
CA ALA A 451 -10.22 15.54 41.70
C ALA A 451 -11.28 16.65 41.57
N CYS A 452 -11.31 17.64 42.46
CA CYS A 452 -12.35 18.67 42.49
C CYS A 452 -12.32 19.58 41.25
N CYS A 453 -13.49 20.04 40.82
CA CYS A 453 -13.61 20.98 39.72
C CYS A 453 -13.09 22.35 40.11
N PHE A 454 -12.11 22.84 39.35
CA PHE A 454 -11.52 24.16 39.50
C PHE A 454 -12.50 25.33 39.28
N HIS A 455 -13.67 25.08 38.66
CA HIS A 455 -14.67 26.12 38.40
C HIS A 455 -15.73 26.25 39.50
N CYS A 456 -16.27 25.13 39.98
CA CYS A 456 -17.35 25.14 40.97
C CYS A 456 -16.89 24.78 42.38
N GLY A 457 -15.69 24.24 42.55
CA GLY A 457 -15.10 23.87 43.84
C GLY A 457 -15.75 22.68 44.57
N GLY A 458 -17.03 22.40 44.31
CA GLY A 458 -17.85 21.50 45.14
C GLY A 458 -17.95 20.03 44.74
N SER A 459 -17.50 19.62 43.55
CA SER A 459 -17.64 18.22 43.11
C SER A 459 -16.47 17.73 42.25
N ASN A 460 -16.27 16.42 42.21
CA ASN A 460 -15.27 15.78 41.35
C ASN A 460 -15.52 16.07 39.87
N GLU A 461 -14.50 16.55 39.16
CA GLU A 461 -14.60 16.92 37.76
C GLU A 461 -14.47 15.69 36.85
N SER A 462 -15.56 14.94 36.70
CA SER A 462 -15.71 13.97 35.62
C SER A 462 -15.81 14.66 34.26
N VAL A 463 -15.72 13.89 33.17
CA VAL A 463 -15.94 14.44 31.82
C VAL A 463 -17.36 14.99 31.66
N SER A 464 -18.37 14.29 32.18
CA SER A 464 -19.76 14.76 32.19
C SER A 464 -19.90 16.02 33.04
N HIS A 465 -19.22 16.10 34.18
CA HIS A 465 -19.24 17.33 35.00
C HIS A 465 -18.63 18.52 34.26
N ALA A 466 -17.46 18.34 33.63
CA ALA A 466 -16.77 19.39 32.91
C ALA A 466 -17.55 19.93 31.70
N LEU A 467 -18.45 19.13 31.11
CA LEU A 467 -19.15 19.46 29.87
C LEU A 467 -20.65 19.72 30.04
N LEU A 468 -21.28 19.18 31.08
CA LEU A 468 -22.73 19.21 31.28
C LEU A 468 -23.12 19.67 32.70
N HIS A 469 -22.53 19.07 33.74
CA HIS A 469 -23.10 19.21 35.11
C HIS A 469 -22.59 20.40 35.90
N CYS A 470 -21.43 20.98 35.54
CA CYS A 470 -20.86 22.13 36.24
C CYS A 470 -21.84 23.32 36.22
N PRO A 471 -22.14 23.98 37.36
CA PRO A 471 -23.05 25.12 37.43
C PRO A 471 -22.70 26.25 36.44
N ARG A 472 -21.41 26.53 36.25
CA ARG A 472 -20.94 27.54 35.28
C ARG A 472 -21.11 27.11 33.82
N VAL A 473 -21.23 25.82 33.55
CA VAL A 473 -21.46 25.29 32.21
C VAL A 473 -22.96 25.24 31.91
N LYS A 474 -23.80 25.00 32.93
CA LYS A 474 -25.27 25.06 32.80
C LYS A 474 -25.75 26.40 32.25
N THR A 475 -25.14 27.52 32.66
CA THR A 475 -25.50 28.85 32.14
C THR A 475 -25.33 28.96 30.63
N ILE A 476 -24.26 28.38 30.07
CA ILE A 476 -24.01 28.32 28.62
C ILE A 476 -25.11 27.50 27.92
N TRP A 477 -25.51 26.37 28.50
CA TRP A 477 -26.59 25.55 27.94
C TRP A 477 -27.95 26.25 27.98
N HIS A 478 -28.28 26.95 29.06
CA HIS A 478 -29.53 27.73 29.18
C HIS A 478 -29.61 28.89 28.18
N GLN A 479 -28.46 29.41 27.73
CA GLN A 479 -28.36 30.45 26.69
C GLN A 479 -28.34 29.89 25.26
N SER A 480 -28.23 28.57 25.10
CA SER A 480 -28.20 27.93 23.78
C SER A 480 -29.60 27.59 23.24
N ASN A 481 -29.69 27.40 21.93
CA ASN A 481 -30.89 26.89 21.24
C ASN A 481 -31.26 25.48 21.69
N PHE A 482 -30.36 24.78 22.38
CA PHE A 482 -30.58 23.44 22.93
C PHE A 482 -31.04 23.45 24.40
N LYS A 483 -31.49 24.60 24.94
CA LYS A 483 -31.89 24.74 26.35
C LYS A 483 -32.94 23.72 26.79
N GLN A 484 -33.93 23.40 25.94
CA GLN A 484 -34.99 22.45 26.25
C GLN A 484 -34.44 21.02 26.30
N PHE A 485 -33.74 20.60 25.24
CA PHE A 485 -33.07 19.30 25.21
C PHE A 485 -32.11 19.11 26.38
N PHE A 486 -31.36 20.16 26.74
CA PHE A 486 -30.48 20.14 27.91
C PHE A 486 -31.29 20.00 29.21
N ALA A 487 -32.37 20.76 29.40
CA ALA A 487 -33.21 20.64 30.60
C ALA A 487 -33.71 19.20 30.81
N ASP A 488 -34.10 18.52 29.73
CA ASP A 488 -34.61 17.15 29.78
C ASP A 488 -33.50 16.11 30.04
N ASN A 489 -32.27 16.38 29.59
CA ASN A 489 -31.17 15.40 29.55
C ASN A 489 -29.94 15.75 30.40
N HIS A 490 -29.94 16.86 31.15
CA HIS A 490 -28.77 17.35 31.88
C HIS A 490 -28.21 16.38 32.94
N ARG A 491 -28.99 15.40 33.38
CA ARG A 491 -28.57 14.39 34.38
C ARG A 491 -27.82 13.22 33.76
N LEU A 492 -27.88 13.06 32.44
CA LEU A 492 -27.22 11.97 31.73
C LEU A 492 -25.70 12.10 31.77
N ASP A 493 -25.01 10.98 31.56
CA ASP A 493 -23.59 11.01 31.27
C ASP A 493 -23.34 11.54 29.84
N ILE A 494 -22.12 11.99 29.54
CA ILE A 494 -21.81 12.59 28.24
C ILE A 494 -22.05 11.65 27.04
N ARG A 495 -21.89 10.33 27.20
CA ARG A 495 -22.16 9.34 26.14
C ARG A 495 -23.65 9.26 25.90
N ASP A 496 -24.43 9.09 26.95
CA ASP A 496 -25.89 8.99 26.84
C ASP A 496 -26.47 10.30 26.30
N PHE A 497 -25.94 11.45 26.72
CA PHE A 497 -26.29 12.75 26.18
C PHE A 497 -26.05 12.83 24.65
N TYR A 498 -24.91 12.32 24.17
CA TYR A 498 -24.64 12.24 22.73
C TYR A 498 -25.59 11.27 22.01
N LEU A 499 -25.90 10.13 22.60
CA LEU A 499 -26.81 9.14 22.00
C LEU A 499 -28.24 9.68 21.91
N HIS A 500 -28.78 10.26 22.99
CA HIS A 500 -30.10 10.89 22.99
C HIS A 500 -30.17 12.09 22.03
N SER A 501 -29.06 12.83 21.86
CA SER A 501 -29.01 13.92 20.88
C SER A 501 -29.21 13.40 19.46
N LEU A 502 -28.69 12.22 19.14
CA LEU A 502 -28.82 11.60 17.82
C LEU A 502 -30.29 11.25 17.49
N GLU A 503 -31.08 10.95 18.52
CA GLU A 503 -32.49 10.56 18.40
C GLU A 503 -33.43 11.77 18.43
N SER A 504 -33.13 12.77 19.26
CA SER A 504 -34.05 13.87 19.58
C SER A 504 -33.76 15.17 18.83
N ILE A 505 -32.55 15.36 18.30
CA ILE A 505 -32.14 16.62 17.66
C ILE A 505 -32.02 16.43 16.14
N PRO A 506 -32.53 17.38 15.33
CA PRO A 506 -32.34 17.38 13.88
C PRO A 506 -30.88 17.26 13.45
N LYS A 507 -30.61 16.45 12.42
CA LYS A 507 -29.23 16.08 12.01
C LYS A 507 -28.37 17.25 11.56
N ASP A 508 -29.00 18.31 11.05
CA ASP A 508 -28.41 19.59 10.65
C ASP A 508 -27.95 20.44 11.84
N GLN A 509 -28.59 20.31 13.00
CA GLN A 509 -28.23 21.03 14.22
C GLN A 509 -27.19 20.30 15.09
N LEU A 510 -27.03 18.99 14.93
CA LEU A 510 -26.03 18.19 15.66
C LEU A 510 -24.58 18.70 15.54
N PRO A 511 -24.09 19.17 14.37
CA PRO A 511 -22.79 19.85 14.27
C PRO A 511 -22.63 21.02 15.25
N VAL A 512 -23.67 21.84 15.41
CA VAL A 512 -23.67 23.01 16.30
C VAL A 512 -23.63 22.55 17.75
N LEU A 513 -24.44 21.55 18.14
CA LEU A 513 -24.39 20.96 19.48
C LEU A 513 -23.00 20.42 19.84
N ILE A 514 -22.40 19.65 18.92
CA ILE A 514 -21.05 19.11 19.10
C ILE A 514 -20.01 20.25 19.19
N GLY A 515 -20.18 21.30 18.39
CA GLY A 515 -19.34 22.50 18.43
C GLY A 515 -19.45 23.25 19.76
N ILE A 516 -20.64 23.38 20.34
CA ILE A 516 -20.87 23.97 21.66
C ILE A 516 -20.14 23.17 22.72
N ILE A 517 -20.25 21.84 22.74
CA ILE A 517 -19.53 20.99 23.72
C ILE A 517 -18.01 21.15 23.58
N TRP A 518 -17.51 21.24 22.34
CA TRP A 518 -16.09 21.51 22.09
C TRP A 518 -15.67 22.90 22.59
N GLN A 519 -16.51 23.91 22.40
CA GLN A 519 -16.20 25.27 22.83
C GLN A 519 -16.31 25.44 24.34
N ILE A 520 -17.25 24.78 25.01
CA ILE A 520 -17.32 24.69 26.48
C ILE A 520 -15.98 24.20 27.04
N TRP A 521 -15.43 23.13 26.44
CA TRP A 521 -14.12 22.62 26.85
C TRP A 521 -12.98 23.61 26.62
N ASN A 522 -13.00 24.36 25.51
CA ASN A 522 -11.97 25.37 25.24
C ASN A 522 -12.07 26.54 26.20
N THR A 523 -13.27 27.08 26.44
CA THR A 523 -13.51 28.17 27.37
C THR A 523 -13.10 27.79 28.79
N ARG A 524 -13.42 26.55 29.22
CA ARG A 524 -12.90 25.96 30.46
C ARG A 524 -11.38 26.05 30.53
N ASN A 525 -10.67 25.57 29.51
CA ASN A 525 -9.21 25.60 29.49
C ASN A 525 -8.62 27.02 29.43
N ALA A 526 -9.24 27.92 28.67
CA ALA A 526 -8.81 29.31 28.59
C ALA A 526 -8.93 30.02 29.95
N HIS A 527 -10.02 29.79 30.68
CA HIS A 527 -10.17 30.31 32.03
C HIS A 527 -9.12 29.73 32.99
N LEU A 528 -8.84 28.42 32.92
CA LEU A 528 -7.86 27.78 33.81
C LEU A 528 -6.41 28.20 33.55
N PHE A 529 -6.01 28.30 32.28
CA PHE A 529 -4.59 28.51 31.93
C PHE A 529 -4.26 29.94 31.48
N GLN A 530 -5.26 30.70 31.03
CA GLN A 530 -5.09 32.06 30.50
C GLN A 530 -5.88 33.12 31.30
N ARG A 531 -6.57 32.71 32.37
CA ARG A 531 -7.41 33.57 33.24
C ARG A 531 -8.43 34.42 32.47
N GLN A 532 -8.91 33.92 31.32
CA GLN A 532 -9.95 34.58 30.54
C GLN A 532 -11.34 34.34 31.14
N ASN A 533 -12.20 35.34 31.07
CA ASN A 533 -13.60 35.21 31.48
C ASN A 533 -14.35 34.23 30.56
N LEU A 534 -15.37 33.56 31.12
CA LEU A 534 -16.25 32.68 30.34
C LEU A 534 -16.99 33.53 29.29
N CYS A 535 -16.74 33.24 28.02
CA CYS A 535 -17.49 33.83 26.92
C CYS A 535 -18.96 33.37 27.01
N THR A 536 -19.90 34.32 27.04
CA THR A 536 -21.34 34.06 27.07
C THR A 536 -21.88 33.72 25.68
N ASN A 537 -21.25 34.23 24.61
CA ASN A 537 -21.72 34.03 23.25
C ASN A 537 -21.09 32.80 22.54
N VAL A 538 -21.20 31.64 23.18
CA VAL A 538 -20.59 30.38 22.68
C VAL A 538 -21.25 29.89 21.39
N GLN A 539 -22.56 30.06 21.26
CA GLN A 539 -23.32 29.55 20.13
C GLN A 539 -23.00 30.30 18.83
N ASP A 540 -22.99 31.63 18.86
CA ASP A 540 -22.71 32.42 17.66
C ASP A 540 -21.29 32.18 17.18
N TYR A 541 -20.33 32.11 18.12
CA TYR A 541 -18.95 31.73 17.80
C TYR A 541 -18.87 30.37 17.09
N VAL A 542 -19.56 29.35 17.61
CA VAL A 542 -19.56 28.02 17.02
C VAL A 542 -20.20 28.01 15.63
N SER A 543 -21.32 28.72 15.48
CA SER A 543 -22.06 28.80 14.21
C SER A 543 -21.20 29.46 13.13
N ASN A 544 -20.60 30.62 13.43
CA ASN A 544 -19.68 31.31 12.54
C ASN A 544 -18.46 30.44 12.22
N PHE A 545 -17.84 29.82 13.23
CA PHE A 545 -16.68 28.96 13.03
C PHE A 545 -16.96 27.74 12.14
N LEU A 546 -18.16 27.14 12.25
CA LEU A 546 -18.58 26.02 11.41
C LEU A 546 -18.91 26.49 9.99
N GLN A 547 -19.52 27.67 9.84
CA GLN A 547 -19.78 28.29 8.54
C GLN A 547 -18.48 28.60 7.79
N ASP A 548 -17.55 29.32 8.42
CA ASP A 548 -16.22 29.62 7.87
C ASP A 548 -15.50 28.34 7.41
N TYR A 549 -15.61 27.27 8.21
CA TYR A 549 -15.04 25.98 7.86
C TYR A 549 -15.68 25.37 6.61
N GLN A 550 -17.01 25.43 6.49
CA GLN A 550 -17.73 24.91 5.32
C GLN A 550 -17.38 25.69 4.07
N GLU A 551 -17.35 27.02 4.14
CA GLU A 551 -16.95 27.91 3.04
C GLU A 551 -15.51 27.61 2.58
N ALA A 552 -14.58 27.46 3.52
CA ALA A 552 -13.19 27.10 3.21
C ALA A 552 -13.06 25.74 2.51
N GLN A 553 -13.94 24.76 2.80
CA GLN A 553 -13.95 23.49 2.07
C GLN A 553 -14.44 23.65 0.63
N ILE A 554 -15.45 24.48 0.39
CA ILE A 554 -15.98 24.76 -0.95
C ILE A 554 -14.89 25.43 -1.80
N HIS A 555 -14.25 26.49 -1.30
CA HIS A 555 -13.17 27.17 -2.04
C HIS A 555 -11.98 26.25 -2.36
N SER A 556 -11.60 25.35 -1.46
CA SER A 556 -10.52 24.38 -1.72
C SER A 556 -10.81 23.40 -2.89
N SER A 557 -12.08 23.15 -3.19
CA SER A 557 -12.50 22.30 -4.31
C SER A 557 -12.60 23.05 -5.65
N VAL A 558 -12.76 24.38 -5.63
CA VAL A 558 -12.74 25.23 -6.83
C VAL A 558 -11.30 25.45 -7.34
N TYR A 559 -10.33 25.64 -6.44
CA TYR A 559 -8.91 25.76 -6.82
C TYR A 559 -8.28 24.47 -7.37
N THR A 560 -8.95 23.32 -7.26
CA THR A 560 -8.51 22.08 -7.89
C THR A 560 -9.05 21.88 -9.31
N VAL A 561 -9.92 22.78 -9.82
CA VAL A 561 -10.50 22.70 -11.17
C VAL A 561 -10.10 23.87 -12.09
N SER A 562 -9.60 25.00 -11.60
CA SER A 562 -9.11 26.08 -12.45
C SER A 562 -7.60 25.96 -12.75
N LYS A 563 -7.23 25.21 -13.80
CA LYS A 563 -6.03 25.56 -14.57
C LYS A 563 -6.36 26.83 -15.35
N SER A 564 -5.86 27.96 -14.90
CA SER A 564 -5.94 29.23 -15.64
C SER A 564 -5.19 29.12 -16.97
N PRO A 565 -5.71 29.72 -18.05
CA PRO A 565 -5.06 29.76 -19.35
C PRO A 565 -3.94 30.81 -19.30
N SER A 566 -2.68 30.37 -19.47
CA SER A 566 -1.56 31.29 -19.63
C SER A 566 -1.66 31.97 -21.01
N LEU A 567 -1.84 33.29 -20.98
CA LEU A 567 -1.71 34.23 -22.10
C LEU A 567 -0.43 33.98 -22.90
N GLN A 568 -0.57 33.91 -24.23
CA GLN A 568 0.55 34.04 -25.16
C GLN A 568 0.85 35.51 -25.44
N PRO A 569 2.14 35.86 -25.59
CA PRO A 569 2.58 36.86 -26.55
C PRO A 569 3.27 36.18 -27.74
N SER A 570 2.92 36.65 -28.93
CA SER A 570 3.42 36.23 -30.23
C SER A 570 4.85 36.71 -30.54
N ALA A 571 5.53 35.91 -31.37
CA ALA A 571 6.65 36.22 -32.28
C ALA A 571 8.10 36.30 -31.71
N LEU A 572 8.83 35.19 -31.76
CA LEU A 572 9.95 34.90 -32.70
C LEU A 572 10.81 33.70 -32.23
N GLN A 573 10.75 32.61 -33.01
CA GLN A 573 11.70 31.51 -33.23
C GLN A 573 12.60 31.02 -32.07
N ARG A 574 12.20 29.87 -31.48
CA ARG A 574 13.12 28.76 -31.11
C ARG A 574 12.33 27.45 -31.08
N LEU A 575 12.79 26.48 -31.88
CA LEU A 575 12.18 25.16 -32.10
C LEU A 575 11.80 24.46 -30.77
N ALA A 576 10.50 24.27 -30.56
CA ALA A 576 9.94 23.71 -29.34
C ALA A 576 10.23 22.20 -29.21
N LEU A 577 10.99 21.87 -28.17
CA LEU A 577 11.20 20.52 -27.63
C LEU A 577 10.05 20.14 -26.68
N GLY A 578 9.32 19.08 -27.03
CA GLY A 578 8.35 18.42 -26.16
C GLY A 578 7.54 17.39 -26.95
N ALA A 579 7.78 16.09 -26.75
CA ALA A 579 7.03 15.06 -27.47
C ALA A 579 5.55 15.05 -27.04
N SER A 580 4.66 15.33 -27.99
CA SER A 580 3.20 15.43 -27.78
C SER A 580 2.50 14.06 -27.65
N SER A 581 3.18 12.97 -27.99
CA SER A 581 2.64 11.60 -27.89
C SER A 581 3.75 10.53 -27.82
N PRO A 582 3.44 9.31 -27.32
CA PRO A 582 4.41 8.21 -27.25
C PRO A 582 4.99 7.81 -28.62
N ILE A 583 4.21 7.85 -29.70
CA ILE A 583 4.68 7.56 -31.07
C ILE A 583 5.66 8.63 -31.56
N PHE A 584 5.43 9.89 -31.18
CA PHE A 584 6.31 11.00 -31.53
C PHE A 584 7.65 10.91 -30.81
N ALA A 585 7.64 10.54 -29.52
CA ALA A 585 8.87 10.30 -28.76
C ALA A 585 9.68 9.13 -29.33
N GLU A 586 9.02 8.03 -29.71
CA GLU A 586 9.67 6.87 -30.33
C GLU A 586 10.25 7.24 -31.72
N ALA A 587 9.54 8.05 -32.52
CA ALA A 587 10.03 8.56 -33.81
C ALA A 587 11.27 9.46 -33.64
N GLN A 588 11.26 10.37 -32.67
CA GLN A 588 12.43 11.20 -32.36
C GLN A 588 13.65 10.37 -31.94
N ALA A 589 13.44 9.34 -31.12
CA ALA A 589 14.50 8.45 -30.69
C ALA A 589 15.10 7.66 -31.88
N LEU A 590 14.24 7.15 -32.77
CA LEU A 590 14.68 6.45 -33.98
C LEU A 590 15.47 7.36 -34.94
N ALA A 591 14.97 8.59 -35.17
CA ALA A 591 15.66 9.57 -36.02
C ALA A 591 17.03 9.97 -35.45
N ALA A 592 17.12 10.25 -34.15
CA ALA A 592 18.37 10.59 -33.49
C ALA A 592 19.37 9.42 -33.51
N GLY A 593 18.89 8.19 -33.38
CA GLY A 593 19.73 6.98 -33.46
C GLY A 593 20.32 6.73 -34.82
N LEU A 594 19.52 6.87 -35.87
CA LEU A 594 20.00 6.78 -37.25
C LEU A 594 20.99 7.90 -37.57
N GLN A 595 20.74 9.12 -37.09
CA GLN A 595 21.68 10.23 -37.22
C GLN A 595 23.00 9.95 -36.49
N TRP A 596 22.96 9.31 -35.32
CA TRP A 596 24.17 8.90 -34.61
C TRP A 596 24.94 7.83 -35.38
N CYS A 597 24.27 6.80 -35.91
CA CYS A 597 24.89 5.79 -36.76
C CYS A 597 25.60 6.42 -37.97
N LEU A 598 24.97 7.40 -38.62
CA LEU A 598 25.58 8.17 -39.70
C LEU A 598 26.81 8.96 -39.24
N SER A 599 26.75 9.61 -38.07
CA SER A 599 27.88 10.38 -37.52
C SER A 599 29.05 9.52 -37.04
N SER A 600 28.77 8.26 -36.70
CA SER A 600 29.75 7.31 -36.13
C SER A 600 30.19 6.23 -37.14
N ASN A 601 29.80 6.36 -38.42
CA ASN A 601 30.13 5.43 -39.49
C ASN A 601 29.74 3.96 -39.20
N LEU A 602 28.61 3.76 -38.51
CA LEU A 602 28.07 2.44 -38.17
C LEU A 602 26.95 2.05 -39.15
N THR A 603 27.01 0.84 -39.70
CA THR A 603 25.99 0.27 -40.60
C THR A 603 25.17 -0.80 -39.86
N PRO A 604 24.01 -0.46 -39.27
CA PRO A 604 23.20 -1.43 -38.54
C PRO A 604 22.50 -2.40 -39.50
N GLU A 605 22.62 -3.72 -39.31
CA GLU A 605 21.91 -4.71 -40.13
C GLU A 605 20.41 -4.79 -39.77
N TYR A 606 20.09 -4.65 -38.47
CA TYR A 606 18.71 -4.68 -37.95
C TYR A 606 18.44 -3.51 -37.01
N ILE A 607 17.27 -2.88 -37.16
CA ILE A 607 16.78 -1.85 -36.24
C ILE A 607 15.44 -2.29 -35.68
N PHE A 608 15.31 -2.27 -34.36
CA PHE A 608 14.10 -2.73 -33.67
C PHE A 608 13.34 -1.56 -33.05
N SER A 609 12.03 -1.47 -33.27
CA SER A 609 11.13 -0.56 -32.54
C SER A 609 10.02 -1.33 -31.84
N ASN A 610 9.62 -0.86 -30.65
CA ASN A 610 8.49 -1.43 -29.90
C ASN A 610 7.14 -0.84 -30.29
N CYS A 611 7.12 0.10 -31.25
CA CYS A 611 5.93 0.79 -31.73
C CYS A 611 5.54 0.26 -33.12
N LEU A 612 4.62 -0.71 -33.16
CA LEU A 612 4.11 -1.28 -34.41
C LEU A 612 3.60 -0.20 -35.37
N ASN A 613 2.89 0.80 -34.84
CA ASN A 613 2.35 1.91 -35.63
C ASN A 613 3.43 2.81 -36.25
N LEU A 614 4.60 2.94 -35.62
CA LEU A 614 5.71 3.69 -36.21
C LEU A 614 6.36 2.88 -37.33
N VAL A 615 6.62 1.58 -37.09
CA VAL A 615 7.21 0.68 -38.10
C VAL A 615 6.32 0.59 -39.33
N SER A 616 5.00 0.45 -39.17
CA SER A 616 4.06 0.42 -40.29
C SER A 616 4.02 1.74 -41.06
N LYS A 617 4.05 2.89 -40.35
CA LYS A 617 4.11 4.22 -40.98
C LYS A 617 5.41 4.48 -41.74
N VAL A 618 6.54 4.00 -41.23
CA VAL A 618 7.84 4.15 -41.92
C VAL A 618 7.90 3.26 -43.17
N LYS A 619 7.40 2.02 -43.10
CA LYS A 619 7.39 1.06 -44.22
C LYS A 619 6.31 1.31 -45.28
N GLY A 620 5.16 1.86 -44.89
CA GLY A 620 4.07 2.19 -45.81
C GLY A 620 4.18 3.58 -46.40
N ASN A 621 3.33 3.91 -47.39
CA ASN A 621 3.21 5.24 -48.00
C ASN A 621 2.38 6.20 -47.14
N TRP A 622 2.66 6.27 -45.84
CA TRP A 622 1.93 7.13 -44.93
C TRP A 622 2.43 8.57 -45.01
N HIS A 623 1.50 9.51 -45.21
CA HIS A 623 1.72 10.95 -45.21
C HIS A 623 0.52 11.67 -44.61
N ASP A 624 0.76 12.60 -43.68
CA ASP A 624 -0.24 13.55 -43.17
C ASP A 624 0.39 14.94 -42.96
N HIS A 625 -0.41 15.92 -42.54
CA HIS A 625 0.03 17.29 -42.23
C HIS A 625 0.52 17.48 -40.79
N SER A 626 0.85 16.40 -40.08
CA SER A 626 1.31 16.49 -38.68
C SER A 626 2.84 16.60 -38.57
N PRO A 627 3.36 17.12 -37.45
CA PRO A 627 4.81 17.11 -37.17
C PRO A 627 5.43 15.69 -37.16
N LEU A 628 4.61 14.64 -36.96
CA LEU A 628 5.05 13.25 -37.02
C LEU A 628 5.38 12.81 -38.44
N SER A 629 4.67 13.32 -39.45
CA SER A 629 4.95 13.03 -40.87
C SER A 629 6.32 13.55 -41.29
N THR A 630 6.72 14.73 -40.82
CA THR A 630 8.08 15.27 -41.04
C THR A 630 9.16 14.36 -40.44
N LEU A 631 8.95 13.88 -39.20
CA LEU A 631 9.88 12.93 -38.54
C LEU A 631 9.94 11.58 -39.25
N VAL A 632 8.79 11.03 -39.67
CA VAL A 632 8.74 9.77 -40.43
C VAL A 632 9.48 9.90 -41.76
N HIS A 633 9.31 11.04 -42.45
CA HIS A 633 10.06 11.32 -43.67
C HIS A 633 11.57 11.40 -43.40
N GLN A 634 11.99 12.11 -42.35
CA GLN A 634 13.40 12.18 -41.93
C GLN A 634 13.99 10.80 -41.62
N ILE A 635 13.23 9.93 -40.94
CA ILE A 635 13.64 8.53 -40.67
C ILE A 635 13.81 7.75 -41.98
N ARG A 636 12.90 7.87 -42.95
CA ARG A 636 13.03 7.21 -44.27
C ARG A 636 14.29 7.69 -45.00
N THR A 637 14.58 8.99 -44.98
CA THR A 637 15.78 9.58 -45.59
C THR A 637 17.08 9.11 -44.91
N PHE A 638 17.06 8.85 -43.61
CA PHE A 638 18.21 8.24 -42.95
C PHE A 638 18.33 6.75 -43.25
N LEU A 639 17.23 6.01 -43.28
CA LEU A 639 17.23 4.59 -43.65
C LEU A 639 17.68 4.35 -45.09
N SER A 640 17.40 5.26 -46.03
CA SER A 640 17.87 5.13 -47.41
C SER A 640 19.40 5.20 -47.55
N ARG A 641 20.11 5.69 -46.51
CA ARG A 641 21.58 5.66 -46.45
C ARG A 641 22.12 4.31 -45.95
N PHE A 642 21.26 3.39 -45.57
CA PHE A 642 21.60 2.04 -45.11
C PHE A 642 20.75 0.99 -45.86
N PRO A 643 21.12 0.64 -47.10
CA PRO A 643 20.28 -0.19 -47.99
C PRO A 643 20.07 -1.63 -47.48
N GLU A 644 20.96 -2.15 -46.64
CA GLU A 644 20.85 -3.50 -46.07
C GLU A 644 20.13 -3.53 -44.71
N THR A 645 19.72 -2.37 -44.16
CA THR A 645 19.12 -2.30 -42.83
C THR A 645 17.64 -2.66 -42.82
N SER A 646 17.26 -3.66 -42.03
CA SER A 646 15.87 -4.04 -41.82
C SER A 646 15.27 -3.42 -40.55
N LEU A 647 14.25 -2.57 -40.70
CA LEU A 647 13.44 -2.08 -39.56
C LEU A 647 12.39 -3.13 -39.16
N LEU A 648 12.43 -3.65 -37.95
CA LEU A 648 11.54 -4.71 -37.44
C LEU A 648 10.77 -4.26 -36.19
N HIS A 649 9.54 -4.74 -36.05
CA HIS A 649 8.73 -4.53 -34.85
C HIS A 649 8.98 -5.64 -33.83
N VAL A 650 9.20 -5.27 -32.56
CA VAL A 650 9.28 -6.22 -31.44
C VAL A 650 8.08 -6.02 -30.52
N SER A 651 7.22 -7.03 -30.43
CA SER A 651 6.05 -7.01 -29.54
C SER A 651 6.48 -6.84 -28.08
N ARG A 652 5.78 -5.97 -27.35
CA ARG A 652 6.01 -5.72 -25.91
C ARG A 652 5.93 -6.99 -25.05
N GLN A 653 5.24 -8.04 -25.51
CA GLN A 653 5.17 -9.34 -24.83
C GLN A 653 6.56 -10.01 -24.70
N HIS A 654 7.51 -9.73 -25.59
CA HIS A 654 8.89 -10.22 -25.46
C HIS A 654 9.69 -9.47 -24.37
N ASN A 655 9.17 -8.36 -23.86
CA ASN A 655 9.76 -7.54 -22.79
C ASN A 655 9.18 -7.84 -21.40
N ASP A 656 8.22 -8.76 -21.28
CA ASP A 656 7.52 -9.03 -20.02
C ASP A 656 8.41 -9.62 -18.92
N LYS A 657 9.55 -10.21 -19.27
CA LYS A 657 10.54 -10.69 -18.28
C LYS A 657 11.41 -9.56 -17.67
N ALA A 658 11.48 -8.38 -18.28
CA ALA A 658 12.34 -7.28 -17.82
C ALA A 658 11.69 -6.35 -16.77
N THR A 659 10.40 -6.53 -16.44
CA THR A 659 9.64 -5.60 -15.57
C THR A 659 9.23 -6.17 -14.21
N LEU A 660 9.97 -7.14 -13.68
CA LEU A 660 9.69 -7.74 -12.37
C LEU A 660 9.64 -6.72 -11.22
N ALA A 661 10.46 -5.66 -11.27
CA ALA A 661 10.55 -4.73 -10.16
C ALA A 661 9.53 -3.56 -10.25
N LYS A 662 8.97 -3.26 -11.43
CA LYS A 662 7.85 -2.30 -11.57
C LYS A 662 6.53 -2.90 -11.05
N GLN A 663 6.39 -4.22 -11.14
CA GLN A 663 5.25 -4.99 -10.62
C GLN A 663 5.25 -5.14 -9.08
N ALA A 664 6.36 -4.82 -8.41
CA ALA A 664 6.45 -4.82 -6.95
C ALA A 664 5.75 -3.63 -6.27
N ARG A 665 5.31 -2.61 -7.03
CA ARG A 665 4.86 -1.31 -6.49
C ARG A 665 3.34 -1.08 -6.50
N VAL A 666 2.58 -1.87 -7.25
CA VAL A 666 1.10 -1.96 -7.13
C VAL A 666 0.80 -3.15 -6.26
#